data_AF-A0A2V6S0J8-F1
#
_entry.id   AF-A0A2V6S0J8-F1
#
_cell.length_a   1.000
_cell.length_b   1.000
_cell.length_c   1.000
_cell.angle_alpha   90.00
_cell.angle_beta   90.00
_cell.angle_gamma   90.00
#
_symmetry.space_group_name_H-M   'P 1'
#
loop_
_entity.id
_entity.type
_entity.pdbx_description
1 polymer ?
#
loop_
_entity_poly.entity_id
_entity_poly.type
_entity_poly.pdbx_seq_one_letter_code
_entity_poly.pdbx_strand_id
1 'polypeptide(L)'
;MTPRRGLAVLACVVFVLASDGARAGHEIPFYPSFYPQEITLTVVAPAAAPRLLGKNALHAYVGPLDSATPAHTAWIESLRSVVLLTFNPRSPAWADSGQRCAAAARLLPALGPSRGDYTFQPYPVTPYHEDFLHHGDLVEAAKTKAREAPRGVVALRVRATGRLAELLGGSGSRPAAGEWDAALEEVELRDLAAKEATQLDGWMGPPWGKAGWFQAHLVYARGVSDAGRRSAIEEAFARLQRGGFASAAERINLERRLVSLLTRGCERVAVGYRVKREAINDDYSEGVENIGWDAQTGLGSAVFLRTVKLKDFPWNGWLRVGVPSRPAAAWNPIAGFGDDAGRLVWAALGDAALLPAPYGGGWVPNRVRALPPSESAGSGVEVPRDALVPDPATGLLRPPASAASAQQKVTYRVMLSKFHDGTKMTVADIVYPFAFAYRWSARDPEIDRATAVLREWLAAVRVVKVDAEIKDFGELQVVYEVPQVEIYLKHAAEAGVAQAIAPPWGVVPWQLIALMDEAVTRRLAAFSESEARRRGAPWLDLARDAGVKKTLASLLDDLERRAFIPEALRGLVTVEQARLRWAALRRFYHARGHFLVSSGPYQLVKWSADSVVLGVFRDLSYPNAVGSFDGYALPLRAWVTSAERRGERLELQADAEVVSKFARSYKIVREPYRLEPTGEQSRDTLVARYAVVGAGGEVLAAGSSEERDGGRLIVDLKGTLAPGAYRVLVALALNGNLVNPEVKVIPFRVAE
;
A
#
# COMPACT_ATOMS: atom_id res chain seq x y z
N MET A 1 16.88 31.56 -84.76
CA MET A 1 17.86 32.27 -83.91
C MET A 1 17.20 32.60 -82.58
N THR A 2 17.86 32.26 -81.47
CA THR A 2 17.61 32.75 -80.09
C THR A 2 18.08 34.22 -79.95
N PRO A 3 17.96 34.93 -78.80
CA PRO A 3 17.50 34.56 -77.45
C PRO A 3 16.31 35.46 -76.98
N ARG A 4 15.85 35.59 -75.71
CA ARG A 4 16.32 35.19 -74.37
C ARG A 4 15.19 34.53 -73.54
N ARG A 5 15.53 34.04 -72.35
CA ARG A 5 14.65 33.66 -71.23
C ARG A 5 14.85 34.64 -70.07
N GLY A 6 13.85 34.79 -69.20
CA GLY A 6 13.96 35.43 -67.88
C GLY A 6 13.10 34.66 -66.87
N LEU A 7 13.68 34.27 -65.73
CA LEU A 7 13.10 33.30 -64.79
C LEU A 7 12.41 34.00 -63.60
N ALA A 8 11.26 33.49 -63.17
CA ALA A 8 10.80 33.57 -61.78
C ALA A 8 9.76 32.46 -61.52
N VAL A 9 10.17 31.38 -60.86
CA VAL A 9 9.25 30.33 -60.39
C VAL A 9 9.01 30.56 -58.91
N LEU A 10 7.75 30.83 -58.53
CA LEU A 10 7.31 30.78 -57.14
C LEU A 10 6.45 29.52 -56.97
N ALA A 11 6.92 28.57 -56.17
CA ALA A 11 6.21 27.32 -55.91
C ALA A 11 5.17 27.52 -54.80
N CYS A 12 3.91 27.75 -55.16
CA CYS A 12 2.79 27.68 -54.21
C CYS A 12 2.36 26.23 -54.00
N VAL A 13 2.67 25.67 -52.84
CA VAL A 13 2.11 24.39 -52.39
C VAL A 13 0.66 24.61 -52.00
N VAL A 14 -0.28 23.98 -52.72
CA VAL A 14 -1.71 23.99 -52.37
C VAL A 14 -1.94 23.04 -51.20
N PHE A 15 -2.26 23.61 -50.03
CA PHE A 15 -2.86 22.84 -48.94
C PHE A 15 -4.30 22.50 -49.31
N VAL A 16 -4.58 21.21 -49.57
CA VAL A 16 -5.95 20.70 -49.67
C VAL A 16 -6.49 20.57 -48.25
N LEU A 17 -7.37 21.51 -47.88
CA LEU A 17 -8.16 21.44 -46.65
C LEU A 17 -9.22 20.34 -46.79
N ALA A 18 -8.95 19.16 -46.26
CA ALA A 18 -9.98 18.17 -45.98
C ALA A 18 -10.70 18.56 -44.68
N SER A 19 -11.78 19.33 -44.82
CA SER A 19 -12.69 19.67 -43.74
C SER A 19 -13.60 18.48 -43.41
N ASP A 20 -13.12 17.55 -42.58
CA ASP A 20 -14.01 16.55 -41.97
C ASP A 20 -14.89 17.25 -40.94
N GLY A 21 -16.21 17.06 -41.08
CA GLY A 21 -17.20 17.77 -40.30
C GLY A 21 -17.13 17.41 -38.82
N ALA A 22 -17.31 18.42 -37.97
CA ALA A 22 -17.49 18.24 -36.53
C ALA A 22 -18.80 17.49 -36.25
N ARG A 23 -18.76 16.15 -36.33
CA ARG A 23 -19.72 15.30 -35.64
C ARG A 23 -19.49 15.53 -34.15
N ALA A 24 -20.53 15.95 -33.44
CA ALA A 24 -20.57 15.80 -31.99
C ALA A 24 -20.42 14.29 -31.72
N GLY A 25 -19.21 13.87 -31.30
CA GLY A 25 -18.92 12.46 -31.09
C GLY A 25 -19.77 11.96 -29.93
N HIS A 26 -20.48 10.85 -30.14
CA HIS A 26 -21.10 10.13 -29.04
C HIS A 26 -20.03 9.83 -27.99
N GLU A 27 -20.25 10.33 -26.77
CA GLU A 27 -19.34 10.11 -25.65
C GLU A 27 -19.32 8.61 -25.33
N ILE A 28 -18.14 7.99 -25.41
CA ILE A 28 -18.01 6.56 -25.10
C ILE A 28 -18.27 6.42 -23.59
N PRO A 29 -19.29 5.65 -23.15
CA PRO A 29 -19.64 5.57 -21.73
C PRO A 29 -18.61 4.80 -20.87
N PHE A 30 -17.49 4.40 -21.47
CA PHE A 30 -16.37 3.72 -20.84
C PHE A 30 -15.04 4.29 -21.31
N TYR A 31 -14.38 5.04 -20.43
CA TYR A 31 -12.98 5.44 -20.60
C TYR A 31 -12.09 4.50 -19.78
N PRO A 32 -11.32 3.58 -20.41
CA PRO A 32 -10.38 2.73 -19.68
C PRO A 32 -9.24 3.57 -19.11
N SER A 33 -8.69 3.08 -17.99
CA SER A 33 -7.63 3.73 -17.20
C SER A 33 -8.12 5.04 -16.55
N PHE A 34 -7.22 5.99 -16.25
CA PHE A 34 -7.51 7.09 -15.30
C PHE A 34 -7.42 8.47 -15.95
N TYR A 35 -7.68 9.52 -15.16
CA TYR A 35 -7.98 10.87 -15.64
C TYR A 35 -6.81 11.57 -16.36
N PRO A 36 -5.56 11.60 -15.85
CA PRO A 36 -4.44 12.18 -16.60
C PRO A 36 -4.16 11.41 -17.90
N GLN A 37 -4.02 12.14 -19.01
CA GLN A 37 -3.56 11.59 -20.29
C GLN A 37 -2.04 11.38 -20.29
N GLU A 38 -1.31 12.26 -19.62
CA GLU A 38 0.13 12.17 -19.39
C GLU A 38 0.45 12.57 -17.95
N ILE A 39 1.43 11.91 -17.34
CA ILE A 39 2.01 12.26 -16.04
C ILE A 39 3.50 12.53 -16.26
N THR A 40 3.94 13.75 -16.00
CA THR A 40 5.35 14.12 -15.92
C THR A 40 5.77 14.21 -14.46
N LEU A 41 6.68 13.32 -14.05
CA LEU A 41 7.44 13.44 -12.82
C LEU A 41 8.70 14.27 -13.10
N THR A 42 9.01 15.23 -12.23
CA THR A 42 10.19 16.10 -12.34
C THR A 42 10.91 16.21 -11.01
N VAL A 43 12.23 16.10 -11.02
CA VAL A 43 13.06 16.24 -9.82
C VAL A 43 13.13 17.72 -9.42
N VAL A 44 12.64 18.02 -8.22
CA VAL A 44 12.49 19.38 -7.69
C VAL A 44 12.95 19.39 -6.24
N ALA A 45 14.00 20.18 -5.97
CA ALA A 45 14.49 20.39 -4.62
C ALA A 45 13.37 20.94 -3.70
N PRO A 46 13.21 20.45 -2.45
CA PRO A 46 12.10 20.84 -1.56
C PRO A 46 11.91 22.35 -1.43
N ALA A 47 13.01 23.13 -1.32
CA ALA A 47 12.95 24.59 -1.22
C ALA A 47 12.39 25.31 -2.46
N ALA A 48 12.40 24.66 -3.64
CA ALA A 48 11.87 25.23 -4.88
C ALA A 48 10.40 24.87 -5.13
N ALA A 49 9.90 23.78 -4.55
CA ALA A 49 8.54 23.28 -4.78
C ALA A 49 7.42 24.28 -4.40
N PRO A 50 7.46 24.98 -3.24
CA PRO A 50 6.44 25.97 -2.87
C PRO A 50 6.25 27.07 -3.94
N ARG A 51 7.36 27.53 -4.54
CA ARG A 51 7.35 28.54 -5.60
C ARG A 51 6.82 28.02 -6.95
N LEU A 52 6.92 26.72 -7.21
CA LEU A 52 6.43 26.12 -8.45
C LEU A 52 4.95 25.75 -8.36
N LEU A 53 4.48 25.33 -7.18
CA LEU A 53 3.06 25.13 -6.88
C LEU A 53 2.29 26.45 -7.00
N GLY A 54 2.71 27.51 -6.29
CA GLY A 54 2.11 28.85 -6.38
C GLY A 54 2.33 29.59 -7.71
N LYS A 55 2.84 28.92 -8.74
CA LYS A 55 2.94 29.38 -10.14
C LYS A 55 2.25 28.42 -11.12
N ASN A 56 1.46 27.47 -10.63
CA ASN A 56 0.78 26.42 -11.39
C ASN A 56 1.73 25.51 -12.22
N ALA A 57 3.05 25.62 -12.03
CA ALA A 57 4.05 24.83 -12.74
C ALA A 57 4.12 23.38 -12.22
N LEU A 58 3.67 23.14 -10.99
CA LEU A 58 3.41 21.82 -10.44
C LEU A 58 1.94 21.71 -10.01
N HIS A 59 1.37 20.53 -10.18
CA HIS A 59 0.04 20.16 -9.66
C HIS A 59 0.14 19.46 -8.30
N ALA A 60 1.24 18.75 -8.04
CA ALA A 60 1.52 18.11 -6.76
C ALA A 60 3.03 18.02 -6.46
N TYR A 61 3.38 17.86 -5.18
CA TYR A 61 4.73 17.56 -4.72
C TYR A 61 4.73 16.33 -3.79
N VAL A 62 5.38 15.25 -4.22
CA VAL A 62 5.45 13.97 -3.51
C VAL A 62 6.76 13.88 -2.74
N GLY A 63 6.78 14.53 -1.59
CA GLY A 63 7.90 14.56 -0.65
C GLY A 63 7.60 15.47 0.54
N PRO A 64 8.30 15.31 1.68
CA PRO A 64 8.10 16.16 2.84
C PRO A 64 8.45 17.63 2.54
N LEU A 65 7.57 18.55 2.94
CA LEU A 65 7.82 19.99 2.97
C LEU A 65 7.64 20.54 4.39
N ASP A 66 8.61 21.34 4.85
CA ASP A 66 8.62 21.98 6.17
C ASP A 66 8.20 23.48 6.12
N SER A 67 7.78 23.99 4.96
CA SER A 67 7.54 25.42 4.71
C SER A 67 6.11 25.89 4.99
N ALA A 68 5.94 27.21 5.17
CA ALA A 68 4.62 27.85 5.14
C ALA A 68 3.89 27.58 3.81
N THR A 69 2.55 27.52 3.85
CA THR A 69 1.67 27.28 2.70
C THR A 69 1.79 28.42 1.68
N PRO A 70 2.11 28.15 0.41
CA PRO A 70 1.89 29.12 -0.68
C PRO A 70 0.41 29.48 -0.83
N ALA A 71 0.12 30.53 -1.59
CA ALA A 71 -1.24 30.73 -2.10
C ALA A 71 -1.64 29.53 -2.98
N HIS A 72 -2.93 29.17 -2.96
CA HIS A 72 -3.50 28.09 -3.76
C HIS A 72 -2.79 26.74 -3.56
N THR A 73 -2.54 26.37 -2.30
CA THR A 73 -1.93 25.09 -1.93
C THR A 73 -2.68 24.46 -0.77
N ALA A 74 -3.14 23.22 -0.95
CA ALA A 74 -3.67 22.39 0.13
C ALA A 74 -2.62 21.36 0.58
N TRP A 75 -2.71 20.97 1.85
CA TRP A 75 -1.80 20.01 2.49
C TRP A 75 -2.43 18.63 2.63
N ILE A 76 -1.63 17.61 2.36
CA ILE A 76 -1.93 16.21 2.55
C ILE A 76 -1.02 15.67 3.64
N GLU A 77 -1.60 15.03 4.66
CA GLU A 77 -0.87 14.45 5.79
C GLU A 77 -0.92 12.92 5.76
N SER A 78 0.24 12.31 6.01
CA SER A 78 0.42 10.86 6.13
C SER A 78 1.42 10.56 7.25
N LEU A 79 1.35 9.37 7.86
CA LEU A 79 2.32 8.93 8.86
C LEU A 79 3.72 8.86 8.26
N ARG A 80 4.71 9.40 8.98
CA ARG A 80 6.12 9.40 8.57
C ARG A 80 6.96 8.48 9.44
N SER A 81 7.02 8.82 10.72
CA SER A 81 8.02 8.28 11.64
C SER A 81 7.49 8.24 13.07
N VAL A 82 8.13 7.42 13.90
CA VAL A 82 7.93 7.42 15.37
C VAL A 82 9.09 8.12 16.06
N VAL A 83 8.78 8.84 17.13
CA VAL A 83 9.75 9.52 18.00
C VAL A 83 9.93 8.67 19.26
N LEU A 84 11.17 8.30 19.54
CA LEU A 84 11.54 7.33 20.57
C LEU A 84 12.56 7.90 21.54
N LEU A 85 12.44 7.54 22.81
CA LEU A 85 13.50 7.64 23.80
C LEU A 85 14.13 6.26 23.98
N THR A 86 15.34 6.07 23.46
CA THR A 86 16.09 4.81 23.53
C THR A 86 17.21 4.92 24.57
N PHE A 87 17.26 4.02 25.54
CA PHE A 87 18.33 3.99 26.53
C PHE A 87 19.59 3.33 25.97
N ASN A 88 20.77 3.75 26.43
CA ASN A 88 22.03 3.21 25.95
C ASN A 88 22.21 1.73 26.37
N PRO A 89 22.15 0.76 25.44
CA PRO A 89 22.21 -0.66 25.78
C PRO A 89 23.62 -1.12 26.21
N ARG A 90 24.64 -0.25 26.05
CA ARG A 90 26.02 -0.51 26.49
C ARG A 90 26.32 0.05 27.87
N SER A 91 25.41 0.81 28.48
CA SER A 91 25.62 1.41 29.80
C SER A 91 25.11 0.49 30.92
N PRO A 92 25.97 0.06 31.87
CA PRO A 92 25.53 -0.75 33.01
C PRO A 92 24.49 -0.04 33.89
N ALA A 93 24.51 1.29 33.94
CA ALA A 93 23.53 2.10 34.68
C ALA A 93 22.10 1.99 34.10
N TRP A 94 21.95 1.43 32.90
CA TRP A 94 20.66 1.19 32.25
C TRP A 94 20.43 -0.31 32.00
N ALA A 95 21.08 -1.20 32.76
CA ALA A 95 20.85 -2.65 32.69
C ALA A 95 19.52 -3.06 33.35
N ASP A 96 19.11 -2.42 34.44
CA ASP A 96 17.83 -2.66 35.10
C ASP A 96 16.65 -1.98 34.39
N SER A 97 15.55 -2.71 34.20
CA SER A 97 14.34 -2.19 33.57
C SER A 97 13.56 -1.23 34.47
N GLY A 98 13.60 -1.42 35.80
CA GLY A 98 12.98 -0.50 36.76
C GLY A 98 13.60 0.90 36.67
N GLN A 99 14.93 0.98 36.66
CA GLN A 99 15.70 2.21 36.48
C GLN A 99 15.41 2.89 35.14
N ARG A 100 15.44 2.14 34.02
CA ARG A 100 15.06 2.68 32.69
C ARG A 100 13.65 3.26 32.70
N CYS A 101 12.66 2.50 33.16
CA CYS A 101 11.27 2.94 33.17
C CYS A 101 11.02 4.12 34.12
N ALA A 102 11.69 4.17 35.28
CA ALA A 102 11.58 5.29 36.21
C ALA A 102 12.20 6.58 35.64
N ALA A 103 13.35 6.49 34.96
CA ALA A 103 13.96 7.62 34.27
C ALA A 103 13.09 8.11 33.10
N ALA A 104 12.55 7.19 32.28
CA ALA A 104 11.64 7.51 31.18
C ALA A 104 10.37 8.23 31.68
N ALA A 105 9.74 7.71 32.74
CA ALA A 105 8.51 8.28 33.29
C ALA A 105 8.68 9.74 33.77
N ARG A 106 9.86 10.10 34.29
CA ARG A 106 10.17 11.48 34.71
C ARG A 106 10.48 12.42 33.53
N LEU A 107 11.01 11.89 32.42
CA LEU A 107 11.34 12.69 31.23
C LEU A 107 10.13 12.92 30.30
N LEU A 108 9.23 11.94 30.15
CA LEU A 108 8.06 12.04 29.26
C LEU A 108 7.20 13.31 29.45
N PRO A 109 6.89 13.78 30.68
CA PRO A 109 6.13 15.03 30.88
C PRO A 109 6.79 16.26 30.24
N ALA A 110 8.12 16.31 30.19
CA ALA A 110 8.87 17.43 29.61
C ALA A 110 8.92 17.38 28.08
N LEU A 111 8.72 16.19 27.48
CA LEU A 111 8.64 16.02 26.04
C LEU A 111 7.24 16.35 25.49
N GLY A 112 6.19 16.23 26.33
CA GLY A 112 4.79 16.45 25.96
C GLY A 112 4.46 17.78 25.25
N PRO A 113 4.99 18.94 25.67
CA PRO A 113 4.76 20.23 25.02
C PRO A 113 5.56 20.42 23.71
N SER A 114 5.30 19.60 22.70
CA SER A 114 5.91 19.76 21.37
C SER A 114 5.35 20.99 20.63
N ARG A 115 6.21 21.84 20.06
CA ARG A 115 5.79 23.08 19.35
C ARG A 115 5.44 22.78 17.88
N GLY A 116 4.67 21.72 17.65
CA GLY A 116 4.28 21.24 16.32
C GLY A 116 5.33 20.38 15.61
N ASP A 117 6.42 20.01 16.29
CA ASP A 117 7.51 19.24 15.69
C ASP A 117 7.17 17.75 15.51
N TYR A 118 6.33 17.22 16.41
CA TYR A 118 5.76 15.87 16.40
C TYR A 118 4.49 15.84 17.27
N THR A 119 3.59 14.86 17.08
CA THR A 119 2.42 14.65 17.93
C THR A 119 2.79 13.79 19.14
N PHE A 120 2.64 14.32 20.36
CA PHE A 120 2.90 13.57 21.58
C PHE A 120 1.87 12.44 21.77
N GLN A 121 2.38 11.21 21.74
CA GLN A 121 1.62 10.00 22.02
C GLN A 121 2.57 8.92 22.55
N PRO A 122 2.60 8.68 23.87
CA PRO A 122 3.54 7.74 24.48
C PRO A 122 3.09 6.27 24.32
N TYR A 123 2.68 5.89 23.10
CA TYR A 123 2.23 4.54 22.74
C TYR A 123 2.55 4.22 21.27
N PRO A 124 3.05 3.01 20.93
CA PRO A 124 3.52 2.68 19.58
C PRO A 124 2.46 2.75 18.46
N VAL A 125 1.23 2.30 18.74
CA VAL A 125 0.15 2.28 17.74
C VAL A 125 -0.45 3.68 17.61
N THR A 126 -0.23 4.33 16.47
CA THR A 126 -0.72 5.69 16.17
C THR A 126 -2.10 5.67 15.48
N PRO A 127 -2.84 6.80 15.43
CA PRO A 127 -4.14 6.87 14.75
C PRO A 127 -4.09 6.63 13.24
N TYR A 128 -2.90 6.49 12.64
CA TYR A 128 -2.70 6.14 11.23
C TYR A 128 -2.61 4.62 10.98
N HIS A 129 -2.95 3.81 11.98
CA HIS A 129 -3.12 2.36 11.86
C HIS A 129 -4.56 1.98 12.19
N GLU A 130 -5.13 1.03 11.45
CA GLU A 130 -6.52 0.55 11.64
C GLU A 130 -6.74 -0.09 13.02
N ASP A 131 -5.73 -0.78 13.55
CA ASP A 131 -5.74 -1.40 14.87
C ASP A 131 -5.70 -0.38 16.03
N PHE A 132 -5.59 0.93 15.77
CA PHE A 132 -5.64 1.96 16.81
C PHE A 132 -6.88 1.88 17.71
N LEU A 133 -8.06 1.57 17.14
CA LEU A 133 -9.29 1.31 17.91
C LEU A 133 -9.05 0.26 19.00
N HIS A 134 -8.37 -0.84 18.65
CA HIS A 134 -8.10 -1.96 19.54
C HIS A 134 -7.08 -1.62 20.64
N HIS A 135 -6.43 -0.46 20.60
CA HIS A 135 -5.47 0.00 21.60
C HIS A 135 -5.91 1.29 22.31
N GLY A 136 -7.09 1.85 22.01
CA GLY A 136 -7.51 3.17 22.48
C GLY A 136 -7.47 3.38 24.00
N ASP A 137 -7.89 2.40 24.80
CA ASP A 137 -7.80 2.48 26.27
C ASP A 137 -6.37 2.40 26.80
N LEU A 138 -5.49 1.63 26.13
CA LEU A 138 -4.07 1.56 26.46
C LEU A 138 -3.33 2.86 26.09
N VAL A 139 -3.72 3.51 24.98
CA VAL A 139 -3.21 4.81 24.55
C VAL A 139 -3.59 5.90 25.55
N GLU A 140 -4.85 5.97 25.98
CA GLU A 140 -5.27 6.95 26.99
C GLU A 140 -4.67 6.67 28.37
N ALA A 141 -4.56 5.40 28.79
CA ALA A 141 -3.84 5.04 30.00
C ALA A 141 -2.36 5.49 29.96
N ALA A 142 -1.68 5.31 28.82
CA ALA A 142 -0.31 5.77 28.63
C ALA A 142 -0.18 7.30 28.68
N LYS A 143 -1.09 8.04 28.02
CA LYS A 143 -1.16 9.51 28.09
C LYS A 143 -1.42 10.00 29.51
N THR A 144 -2.36 9.40 30.24
CA THR A 144 -2.68 9.76 31.62
C THR A 144 -1.50 9.48 32.55
N LYS A 145 -0.89 8.29 32.47
CA LYS A 145 0.34 7.97 33.21
C LYS A 145 1.47 8.95 32.94
N ALA A 146 1.63 9.43 31.69
CA ALA A 146 2.63 10.44 31.36
C ALA A 146 2.27 11.87 31.85
N ARG A 147 0.98 12.19 32.02
CA ARG A 147 0.52 13.46 32.61
C ARG A 147 0.68 13.49 34.14
N GLU A 148 0.43 12.36 34.79
CA GLU A 148 0.47 12.19 36.25
C GLU A 148 1.87 11.86 36.80
N ALA A 149 2.81 11.47 35.93
CA ALA A 149 4.16 11.12 36.36
C ALA A 149 4.86 12.28 37.10
N PRO A 150 5.58 12.01 38.22
CA PRO A 150 6.25 13.05 38.98
C PRO A 150 7.24 13.85 38.13
N ARG A 151 7.00 15.16 38.02
CA ARG A 151 7.95 16.08 37.38
C ARG A 151 9.20 16.18 38.24
N GLY A 152 10.35 15.79 37.69
CA GLY A 152 11.63 15.90 38.36
C GLY A 152 12.77 15.92 37.36
N VAL A 153 13.80 16.71 37.65
CA VAL A 153 14.99 16.79 36.79
C VAL A 153 15.74 15.47 36.87
N VAL A 154 15.71 14.69 35.79
CA VAL A 154 16.66 13.58 35.60
C VAL A 154 17.84 14.14 34.82
N ALA A 155 19.01 14.16 35.43
CA ALA A 155 20.24 14.62 34.79
C ALA A 155 20.78 13.57 33.79
N LEU A 156 19.99 13.26 32.76
CA LEU A 156 20.39 12.40 31.65
C LEU A 156 21.24 13.19 30.64
N ARG A 157 22.31 12.56 30.17
CA ARG A 157 23.01 12.96 28.95
C ARG A 157 22.24 12.42 27.76
N VAL A 158 21.43 13.27 27.13
CA VAL A 158 20.54 12.85 26.03
C VAL A 158 21.13 13.28 24.69
N ARG A 159 21.32 12.30 23.80
CA ARG A 159 21.70 12.54 22.41
C ARG A 159 20.45 12.81 21.57
N ALA A 160 20.45 13.86 20.77
CA ALA A 160 19.42 14.14 19.77
C ALA A 160 20.03 14.87 18.58
N THR A 161 19.33 14.88 17.45
CA THR A 161 19.80 15.49 16.20
C THR A 161 18.74 16.42 15.60
N GLY A 162 19.18 17.53 15.01
CA GLY A 162 18.29 18.51 14.39
C GLY A 162 17.22 19.02 15.36
N ARG A 163 15.99 19.09 14.88
CA ARG A 163 14.84 19.67 15.58
C ARG A 163 14.47 18.97 16.90
N LEU A 164 14.82 17.69 17.07
CA LEU A 164 14.65 16.97 18.35
C LEU A 164 15.63 17.45 19.43
N ALA A 165 16.78 18.03 19.07
CA ALA A 165 17.75 18.56 20.03
C ALA A 165 17.28 19.89 20.64
N GLU A 166 16.58 20.73 19.87
CA GLU A 166 16.01 22.01 20.33
C GLU A 166 15.01 21.79 21.48
N LEU A 167 14.20 20.72 21.39
CA LEU A 167 13.21 20.34 22.41
C LEU A 167 13.83 19.96 23.76
N LEU A 168 15.06 19.41 23.77
CA LEU A 168 15.71 19.01 25.02
C LEU A 168 16.05 20.20 25.92
N GLY A 169 16.20 21.42 25.35
CA GLY A 169 16.55 22.63 26.10
C GLY A 169 15.55 22.99 27.22
N GLY A 170 14.27 22.59 27.08
CA GLY A 170 13.25 22.79 28.11
C GLY A 170 13.15 21.67 29.15
N SER A 171 13.91 20.57 28.99
CA SER A 171 13.68 19.32 29.74
C SER A 171 14.55 19.12 30.99
N GLY A 172 15.56 19.97 31.20
CA GLY A 172 16.59 19.76 32.23
C GLY A 172 17.65 18.69 31.88
N SER A 173 17.51 18.01 30.74
CA SER A 173 18.51 17.08 30.21
C SER A 173 19.73 17.82 29.66
N ARG A 174 20.91 17.19 29.69
CA ARG A 174 22.14 17.75 29.09
C ARG A 174 22.33 17.18 27.67
N PRO A 175 22.51 18.00 26.63
CA PRO A 175 22.87 17.52 25.29
C PRO A 175 24.16 16.71 25.31
N ALA A 176 24.19 15.56 24.63
CA ALA A 176 25.30 14.62 24.63
C ALA A 176 25.90 14.42 23.23
N ALA A 177 27.18 14.76 23.07
CA ALA A 177 27.97 14.48 21.85
C ALA A 177 28.93 13.28 21.99
N GLY A 178 29.23 12.87 23.23
CA GLY A 178 30.15 11.77 23.57
C GLY A 178 29.43 10.64 24.33
N GLU A 179 29.82 10.41 25.58
CA GLU A 179 29.07 9.52 26.48
C GLU A 179 27.62 9.99 26.64
N TRP A 180 26.69 9.04 26.55
CA TRP A 180 25.24 9.30 26.54
C TRP A 180 24.49 8.21 27.31
N ASP A 181 23.37 8.63 27.92
CA ASP A 181 22.52 7.80 28.77
C ASP A 181 21.26 7.36 28.02
N ALA A 182 20.66 8.28 27.26
CA ALA A 182 19.54 8.01 26.35
C ALA A 182 19.67 8.80 25.05
N ALA A 183 18.93 8.39 24.02
CA ALA A 183 18.84 9.07 22.74
C ALA A 183 17.36 9.39 22.43
N LEU A 184 17.07 10.64 22.07
CA LEU A 184 15.79 11.04 21.48
C LEU A 184 15.95 10.98 19.96
N GLU A 185 15.33 10.01 19.33
CA GLU A 185 15.56 9.66 17.92
C GLU A 185 14.25 9.52 17.13
N GLU A 186 14.34 9.79 15.83
CA GLU A 186 13.26 9.60 14.86
C GLU A 186 13.52 8.31 14.06
N VAL A 187 12.50 7.47 13.93
CA VAL A 187 12.58 6.24 13.12
C VAL A 187 11.54 6.31 12.01
N GLU A 188 12.02 6.50 10.77
CA GLU A 188 11.23 6.49 9.55
C GLU A 188 10.59 5.11 9.33
N LEU A 189 9.26 5.05 9.38
CA LEU A 189 8.53 3.78 9.29
C LEU A 189 8.57 3.21 7.87
N ARG A 190 8.56 4.08 6.85
CA ARG A 190 8.64 3.70 5.44
C ARG A 190 9.92 2.89 5.14
N ASP A 191 11.05 3.29 5.71
CA ASP A 191 12.35 2.64 5.50
C ASP A 191 12.49 1.30 6.22
N LEU A 192 11.68 1.05 7.24
CA LEU A 192 11.55 -0.27 7.87
C LEU A 192 10.60 -1.15 7.05
N ALA A 193 9.41 -0.64 6.73
CA ALA A 193 8.44 -1.37 5.92
C ALA A 193 8.99 -1.77 4.54
N ALA A 194 9.73 -0.88 3.86
CA ALA A 194 10.33 -1.16 2.56
C ALA A 194 11.40 -2.27 2.57
N LYS A 195 12.03 -2.55 3.72
CA LYS A 195 12.98 -3.67 3.87
C LYS A 195 12.28 -5.01 3.97
N GLU A 196 11.06 -5.03 4.50
CA GLU A 196 10.21 -6.22 4.60
C GLU A 196 9.33 -6.41 3.35
N ALA A 197 9.03 -5.31 2.63
CA ALA A 197 8.23 -5.26 1.41
C ALA A 197 9.10 -5.04 0.15
N THR A 198 10.07 -5.93 -0.09
CA THR A 198 10.81 -5.97 -1.36
C THR A 198 9.82 -6.13 -2.52
N GLN A 199 9.85 -5.18 -3.47
CA GLN A 199 8.98 -5.17 -4.64
C GLN A 199 9.24 -6.41 -5.51
N LEU A 200 8.20 -7.23 -5.77
CA LEU A 200 8.31 -8.41 -6.63
C LEU A 200 7.04 -8.58 -7.46
N ASP A 201 7.09 -8.17 -8.73
CA ASP A 201 6.04 -8.39 -9.75
C ASP A 201 4.59 -8.11 -9.30
N GLY A 202 4.40 -7.00 -8.56
CA GLY A 202 3.09 -6.61 -8.01
C GLY A 202 2.77 -7.13 -6.61
N TRP A 203 3.57 -8.02 -6.03
CA TRP A 203 3.54 -8.29 -4.59
C TRP A 203 4.17 -7.12 -3.83
N MET A 204 3.53 -6.73 -2.73
CA MET A 204 3.81 -5.51 -1.96
C MET A 204 4.17 -5.82 -0.50
N GLY A 205 4.68 -7.03 -0.22
CA GLY A 205 5.03 -7.48 1.12
C GLY A 205 3.87 -8.10 1.90
N PRO A 206 3.99 -8.21 3.24
CA PRO A 206 3.03 -8.92 4.07
C PRO A 206 1.65 -8.22 4.15
N PRO A 207 0.53 -8.97 4.20
CA PRO A 207 -0.83 -8.42 4.28
C PRO A 207 -1.08 -7.42 5.42
N TRP A 208 -0.33 -7.56 6.52
CA TRP A 208 -0.43 -6.74 7.73
C TRP A 208 0.66 -5.65 7.80
N GLY A 209 1.34 -5.32 6.69
CA GLY A 209 2.43 -4.35 6.66
C GLY A 209 2.07 -2.95 7.17
N LYS A 210 0.79 -2.57 7.11
CA LYS A 210 0.23 -1.31 7.62
C LYS A 210 -0.27 -1.37 9.08
N ALA A 211 -0.25 -2.54 9.74
CA ALA A 211 -0.76 -2.70 11.10
C ALA A 211 0.22 -2.19 12.16
N GLY A 212 -0.30 -1.55 13.20
CA GLY A 212 0.46 -0.95 14.28
C GLY A 212 1.23 -1.97 15.11
N TRP A 213 0.66 -3.15 15.38
CA TRP A 213 1.40 -4.23 16.04
C TRP A 213 2.62 -4.71 15.23
N PHE A 214 2.51 -4.75 13.90
CA PHE A 214 3.59 -5.19 13.01
C PHE A 214 4.70 -4.14 12.94
N GLN A 215 4.33 -2.87 12.76
CA GLN A 215 5.30 -1.78 12.75
C GLN A 215 5.95 -1.58 14.14
N ALA A 216 5.22 -1.81 15.23
CA ALA A 216 5.79 -1.90 16.58
C ALA A 216 6.80 -3.05 16.69
N HIS A 217 6.56 -4.22 16.10
CA HIS A 217 7.57 -5.28 16.07
C HIS A 217 8.86 -4.81 15.36
N LEU A 218 8.75 -4.25 14.15
CA LEU A 218 9.90 -3.75 13.38
C LEU A 218 10.71 -2.68 14.12
N VAL A 219 10.05 -1.80 14.86
CA VAL A 219 10.70 -0.72 15.63
C VAL A 219 11.32 -1.24 16.92
N TYR A 220 10.62 -2.06 17.72
CA TYR A 220 11.00 -2.32 19.11
C TYR A 220 11.76 -3.64 19.31
N ALA A 221 11.49 -4.70 18.54
CA ALA A 221 11.95 -6.06 18.85
C ALA A 221 13.48 -6.18 18.95
N ARG A 222 14.21 -5.54 18.02
CA ARG A 222 15.69 -5.55 18.00
C ARG A 222 16.35 -4.87 19.21
N GLY A 223 15.60 -4.07 19.98
CA GLY A 223 16.08 -3.41 21.19
C GLY A 223 15.97 -4.25 22.47
N VAL A 224 15.23 -5.38 22.44
CA VAL A 224 14.94 -6.16 23.65
C VAL A 224 16.14 -7.03 24.03
N SER A 225 16.77 -6.73 25.16
CA SER A 225 17.93 -7.48 25.67
C SER A 225 17.54 -8.82 26.30
N ASP A 226 16.48 -8.83 27.12
CA ASP A 226 16.02 -10.01 27.86
C ASP A 226 15.67 -11.18 26.93
N ALA A 227 16.27 -12.34 27.20
CA ALA A 227 16.14 -13.54 26.36
C ALA A 227 14.74 -14.18 26.47
N GLY A 228 14.15 -14.22 27.67
CA GLY A 228 12.82 -14.80 27.88
C GLY A 228 11.74 -14.00 27.15
N ARG A 229 11.78 -12.67 27.29
CA ARG A 229 10.88 -11.76 26.58
C ARG A 229 11.11 -11.75 25.07
N ARG A 230 12.35 -11.87 24.57
CA ARG A 230 12.60 -12.10 23.14
C ARG A 230 11.89 -13.36 22.65
N SER A 231 12.05 -14.49 23.35
CA SER A 231 11.36 -15.74 22.98
C SER A 231 9.83 -15.57 22.93
N ALA A 232 9.25 -14.88 23.92
CA ALA A 232 7.81 -14.62 23.97
C ALA A 232 7.33 -13.61 22.89
N ILE A 233 8.19 -12.70 22.43
CA ILE A 233 7.92 -11.79 21.30
C ILE A 233 7.86 -12.59 20.00
N GLU A 234 8.88 -13.39 19.71
CA GLU A 234 8.95 -14.21 18.50
C GLU A 234 7.79 -15.23 18.44
N GLU A 235 7.44 -15.86 19.58
CA GLU A 235 6.27 -16.74 19.69
C GLU A 235 4.96 -16.01 19.32
N ALA A 236 4.72 -14.83 19.92
CA ALA A 236 3.51 -14.05 19.65
C ALA A 236 3.46 -13.53 18.22
N PHE A 237 4.59 -13.07 17.68
CA PHE A 237 4.73 -12.57 16.32
C PHE A 237 4.50 -13.68 15.28
N ALA A 238 5.18 -14.83 15.42
CA ALA A 238 4.99 -15.99 14.55
C ALA A 238 3.58 -16.60 14.65
N ARG A 239 2.87 -16.40 15.77
CA ARG A 239 1.46 -16.79 15.93
C ARG A 239 0.51 -15.84 15.19
N LEU A 240 0.76 -14.53 15.21
CA LEU A 240 0.02 -13.54 14.41
C LEU A 240 0.24 -13.76 12.90
N GLN A 241 1.49 -13.94 12.48
CA GLN A 241 1.86 -14.15 11.07
C GLN A 241 1.33 -15.44 10.43
N ARG A 242 0.83 -16.38 11.23
CA ARG A 242 0.24 -17.66 10.77
C ARG A 242 -1.26 -17.78 11.08
N GLY A 243 -1.92 -16.70 11.49
CA GLY A 243 -3.37 -16.73 11.79
C GLY A 243 -3.75 -17.67 12.94
N GLY A 244 -2.84 -17.90 13.89
CA GLY A 244 -2.98 -18.95 14.92
C GLY A 244 -3.94 -18.62 16.05
N PHE A 245 -5.11 -18.03 15.77
CA PHE A 245 -6.10 -17.56 16.73
C PHE A 245 -7.52 -17.96 16.28
N ALA A 246 -8.41 -18.24 17.23
CA ALA A 246 -9.76 -18.73 16.98
C ALA A 246 -10.81 -17.61 16.82
N SER A 247 -10.51 -16.38 17.24
CA SER A 247 -11.44 -15.24 17.17
C SER A 247 -10.72 -13.90 17.04
N ALA A 248 -11.46 -12.86 16.61
CA ALA A 248 -10.97 -11.49 16.58
C ALA A 248 -10.54 -11.00 17.97
N ALA A 249 -11.27 -11.39 19.04
CA ALA A 249 -10.90 -11.07 20.41
C ALA A 249 -9.56 -11.71 20.82
N GLU A 250 -9.32 -12.97 20.45
CA GLU A 250 -8.03 -13.62 20.71
C GLU A 250 -6.89 -12.95 19.92
N ARG A 251 -7.11 -12.63 18.63
CA ARG A 251 -6.14 -11.88 17.82
C ARG A 251 -5.78 -10.56 18.49
N ILE A 252 -6.77 -9.76 18.87
CA ILE A 252 -6.55 -8.44 19.48
C ILE A 252 -5.81 -8.57 20.82
N ASN A 253 -6.13 -9.57 21.65
CA ASN A 253 -5.37 -9.81 22.88
C ASN A 253 -3.92 -10.22 22.60
N LEU A 254 -3.65 -10.95 21.52
CA LEU A 254 -2.30 -11.30 21.08
C LEU A 254 -1.52 -10.08 20.55
N GLU A 255 -2.17 -9.20 19.77
CA GLU A 255 -1.64 -7.90 19.32
C GLU A 255 -1.29 -7.00 20.53
N ARG A 256 -2.23 -6.83 21.48
CA ARG A 256 -2.02 -6.14 22.77
C ARG A 256 -0.87 -6.74 23.58
N ARG A 257 -0.79 -8.07 23.67
CA ARG A 257 0.29 -8.79 24.38
C ARG A 257 1.64 -8.55 23.72
N LEU A 258 1.73 -8.62 22.39
CA LEU A 258 2.96 -8.34 21.65
C LEU A 258 3.44 -6.91 21.91
N VAL A 259 2.58 -5.89 21.77
CA VAL A 259 2.94 -4.49 22.06
C VAL A 259 3.35 -4.29 23.53
N SER A 260 2.71 -4.99 24.47
CA SER A 260 3.14 -5.01 25.89
C SER A 260 4.55 -5.58 26.05
N LEU A 261 4.86 -6.74 25.47
CA LEU A 261 6.19 -7.37 25.55
C LEU A 261 7.28 -6.48 24.93
N LEU A 262 7.00 -5.88 23.78
CA LEU A 262 7.91 -4.97 23.07
C LEU A 262 8.29 -3.72 23.90
N THR A 263 7.38 -3.21 24.73
CA THR A 263 7.56 -1.92 25.44
C THR A 263 7.87 -2.04 26.93
N ARG A 264 7.55 -3.18 27.58
CA ARG A 264 7.61 -3.36 29.04
C ARG A 264 8.95 -3.04 29.70
N GLY A 265 10.07 -3.29 29.03
CA GLY A 265 11.41 -3.10 29.58
C GLY A 265 12.00 -1.70 29.39
N CYS A 266 11.27 -0.79 28.73
CA CYS A 266 11.69 0.59 28.46
C CYS A 266 13.08 0.71 27.79
N GLU A 267 13.51 -0.28 27.01
CA GLU A 267 14.73 -0.17 26.19
C GLU A 267 14.59 0.93 25.13
N ARG A 268 13.42 0.96 24.50
CA ARG A 268 12.92 2.04 23.64
C ARG A 268 11.53 2.41 24.12
N VAL A 269 11.28 3.70 24.34
CA VAL A 269 10.01 4.22 24.87
C VAL A 269 9.37 5.11 23.82
N ALA A 270 8.09 4.87 23.51
CA ALA A 270 7.31 5.72 22.64
C ALA A 270 7.19 7.12 23.24
N VAL A 271 7.48 8.17 22.45
CA VAL A 271 7.23 9.57 22.82
C VAL A 271 6.10 10.12 21.95
N GLY A 272 6.09 9.79 20.66
CA GLY A 272 5.06 10.25 19.73
C GLY A 272 5.35 9.84 18.29
N TYR A 273 4.77 10.56 17.34
CA TYR A 273 4.95 10.33 15.91
C TYR A 273 4.98 11.64 15.12
N ARG A 274 5.56 11.61 13.92
CA ARG A 274 5.51 12.73 12.97
C ARG A 274 4.68 12.38 11.75
N VAL A 275 4.13 13.41 11.13
CA VAL A 275 3.44 13.33 9.84
C VAL A 275 4.32 13.91 8.73
N LYS A 276 4.26 13.33 7.54
CA LYS A 276 4.78 13.90 6.30
C LYS A 276 3.70 14.81 5.74
N ARG A 277 4.08 16.06 5.42
CA ARG A 277 3.26 17.01 4.68
C ARG A 277 3.67 17.05 3.22
N GLU A 278 2.71 16.74 2.35
CA GLU A 278 2.82 16.81 0.89
C GLU A 278 1.83 17.86 0.37
N ALA A 279 2.17 18.53 -0.72
CA ALA A 279 1.42 19.69 -1.21
C ALA A 279 0.75 19.40 -2.55
N ILE A 280 -0.47 19.88 -2.72
CA ILE A 280 -1.21 19.90 -3.98
C ILE A 280 -1.56 21.35 -4.34
N ASN A 281 -1.58 21.67 -5.64
CA ASN A 281 -2.13 22.92 -6.13
C ASN A 281 -3.66 22.85 -6.07
N ASP A 282 -4.31 23.72 -5.29
CA ASP A 282 -5.76 23.76 -5.16
C ASP A 282 -6.43 24.95 -5.87
N ASP A 283 -5.67 25.65 -6.74
CA ASP A 283 -6.15 26.77 -7.57
C ASP A 283 -7.50 26.46 -8.25
N TYR A 284 -8.33 27.49 -8.46
CA TYR A 284 -9.68 27.33 -8.98
C TYR A 284 -9.72 26.77 -10.42
N SER A 285 -8.69 27.05 -11.22
CA SER A 285 -8.63 26.72 -12.64
C SER A 285 -7.56 25.69 -12.97
N GLU A 286 -6.30 25.94 -12.60
CA GLU A 286 -5.13 25.11 -12.92
C GLU A 286 -4.76 24.14 -11.77
N GLY A 287 -5.56 24.11 -10.71
CA GLY A 287 -5.39 23.19 -9.59
C GLY A 287 -5.90 21.77 -9.89
N VAL A 288 -5.75 20.90 -8.89
CA VAL A 288 -6.27 19.53 -8.93
C VAL A 288 -7.42 19.32 -7.94
N GLU A 289 -8.24 18.31 -8.22
CA GLU A 289 -9.32 17.86 -7.33
C GLU A 289 -9.38 16.32 -7.27
N ASN A 290 -10.32 15.80 -6.48
CA ASN A 290 -10.57 14.36 -6.32
C ASN A 290 -9.32 13.58 -5.85
N ILE A 291 -8.67 14.10 -4.80
CA ILE A 291 -7.40 13.56 -4.31
C ILE A 291 -7.66 12.45 -3.30
N GLY A 292 -7.29 11.23 -3.69
CA GLY A 292 -7.09 10.12 -2.77
C GLY A 292 -5.60 9.96 -2.47
N TRP A 293 -5.27 9.55 -1.26
CA TRP A 293 -3.89 9.28 -0.84
C TRP A 293 -3.86 8.17 0.20
N ASP A 294 -2.72 7.54 0.37
CA ASP A 294 -2.55 6.52 1.40
C ASP A 294 -2.07 7.12 2.72
N ALA A 295 -2.61 6.66 3.84
CA ALA A 295 -2.35 7.20 5.17
C ALA A 295 -0.90 7.03 5.67
N GLN A 296 -0.07 6.19 5.03
CA GLN A 296 1.32 5.93 5.43
C GLN A 296 2.33 6.21 4.30
N THR A 297 1.92 6.14 3.04
CA THR A 297 2.77 6.44 1.87
C THR A 297 2.42 7.79 1.20
N GLY A 298 1.27 8.38 1.52
CA GLY A 298 0.84 9.70 1.07
C GLY A 298 0.47 9.74 -0.41
N LEU A 299 0.89 10.80 -1.09
CA LEU A 299 0.78 10.93 -2.56
C LEU A 299 1.70 9.96 -3.31
N GLY A 300 2.64 9.30 -2.62
CA GLY A 300 3.50 8.24 -3.17
C GLY A 300 2.77 6.90 -3.41
N SER A 301 1.45 6.93 -3.60
CA SER A 301 0.56 5.76 -3.59
C SER A 301 -0.14 5.53 -4.93
N ALA A 302 -0.51 4.28 -5.19
CA ALA A 302 -1.23 3.89 -6.40
C ALA A 302 -2.60 4.57 -6.54
N VAL A 303 -3.27 4.89 -5.43
CA VAL A 303 -4.60 5.54 -5.44
C VAL A 303 -4.52 6.98 -5.94
N PHE A 304 -3.50 7.75 -5.56
CA PHE A 304 -3.35 9.15 -5.98
C PHE A 304 -3.38 9.30 -7.50
N LEU A 305 -2.58 8.49 -8.21
CA LEU A 305 -2.51 8.50 -9.68
C LEU A 305 -3.78 7.96 -10.36
N ARG A 306 -4.69 7.32 -9.61
CA ARG A 306 -5.95 6.74 -10.10
C ARG A 306 -7.15 7.65 -9.88
N THR A 307 -7.08 8.58 -8.93
CA THR A 307 -8.19 9.52 -8.63
C THR A 307 -7.93 10.96 -9.07
N VAL A 308 -6.68 11.43 -9.10
CA VAL A 308 -6.36 12.86 -9.32
C VAL A 308 -6.91 13.39 -10.64
N LYS A 309 -7.66 14.50 -10.58
CA LYS A 309 -8.20 15.23 -11.74
C LYS A 309 -7.59 16.61 -11.81
N LEU A 310 -7.34 17.12 -13.02
CA LEU A 310 -7.04 18.54 -13.24
C LEU A 310 -8.37 19.29 -13.42
N LYS A 311 -8.52 20.47 -12.83
CA LYS A 311 -9.81 21.22 -12.87
C LYS A 311 -10.10 21.87 -14.23
N ASP A 312 -9.09 22.10 -15.05
CA ASP A 312 -9.18 22.62 -16.41
C ASP A 312 -9.43 21.52 -17.44
N PHE A 313 -8.74 20.38 -17.32
CA PHE A 313 -8.84 19.20 -18.19
C PHE A 313 -9.18 17.93 -17.41
N PRO A 314 -10.41 17.81 -16.87
CA PRO A 314 -10.77 16.75 -15.93
C PRO A 314 -10.65 15.32 -16.48
N TRP A 315 -10.69 15.12 -17.80
CA TRP A 315 -10.73 13.77 -18.42
C TRP A 315 -9.47 13.42 -19.25
N ASN A 316 -8.56 14.38 -19.48
CA ASN A 316 -7.48 14.25 -20.45
C ASN A 316 -6.27 15.20 -20.25
N GLY A 317 -6.00 15.68 -19.03
CA GLY A 317 -4.93 16.65 -18.75
C GLY A 317 -3.50 16.09 -18.62
N TRP A 318 -2.53 17.00 -18.50
CA TRP A 318 -1.09 16.73 -18.26
C TRP A 318 -0.72 16.97 -16.80
N LEU A 319 -0.66 15.91 -15.99
CA LEU A 319 -0.29 16.02 -14.58
C LEU A 319 1.21 16.32 -14.43
N ARG A 320 1.56 17.29 -13.57
CA ARG A 320 2.93 17.75 -13.33
C ARG A 320 3.26 17.53 -11.85
N VAL A 321 4.14 16.58 -11.55
CA VAL A 321 4.42 16.13 -10.19
C VAL A 321 5.90 16.35 -9.85
N GLY A 322 6.17 17.08 -8.78
CA GLY A 322 7.52 17.23 -8.25
C GLY A 322 7.90 16.07 -7.32
N VAL A 323 9.13 15.59 -7.41
CA VAL A 323 9.73 14.61 -6.49
C VAL A 323 11.06 15.12 -5.94
N PRO A 324 11.45 14.81 -4.68
CA PRO A 324 12.63 15.38 -4.05
C PRO A 324 13.97 14.89 -4.61
N SER A 325 13.99 13.71 -5.24
CA SER A 325 15.21 13.02 -5.65
C SER A 325 15.02 12.25 -6.96
N ARG A 326 16.16 11.93 -7.61
CA ARG A 326 16.22 11.08 -8.81
C ARG A 326 15.95 9.62 -8.43
N PRO A 327 15.25 8.82 -9.27
CA PRO A 327 15.14 7.37 -9.07
C PRO A 327 16.52 6.71 -9.09
N ALA A 328 16.94 6.15 -7.96
CA ALA A 328 18.28 5.60 -7.76
C ALA A 328 18.31 4.06 -7.92
N ALA A 329 17.26 3.37 -7.47
CA ALA A 329 17.13 1.93 -7.61
C ALA A 329 16.93 1.53 -9.08
N ALA A 330 17.35 0.32 -9.46
CA ALA A 330 17.17 -0.19 -10.82
C ALA A 330 15.69 -0.25 -11.22
N TRP A 331 15.39 0.04 -12.49
CA TRP A 331 14.04 -0.05 -13.05
C TRP A 331 13.75 -1.51 -13.44
N ASN A 332 13.41 -2.29 -12.41
CA ASN A 332 13.27 -3.73 -12.46
C ASN A 332 12.11 -4.16 -11.55
N PRO A 333 11.14 -4.94 -12.07
CA PRO A 333 9.97 -5.38 -11.31
C PRO A 333 10.28 -6.40 -10.19
N ILE A 334 11.49 -6.97 -10.15
CA ILE A 334 11.95 -7.93 -9.15
C ILE A 334 13.11 -7.34 -8.37
N ALA A 335 12.89 -6.97 -7.10
CA ALA A 335 13.88 -6.32 -6.23
C ALA A 335 14.51 -5.06 -6.86
N GLY A 336 13.69 -4.26 -7.55
CA GLY A 336 14.01 -2.92 -8.05
C GLY A 336 12.94 -1.90 -7.64
N PHE A 337 13.00 -0.68 -8.19
CA PHE A 337 12.12 0.45 -7.84
C PHE A 337 12.03 0.77 -6.33
N GLY A 338 13.04 0.38 -5.54
CA GLY A 338 13.05 0.44 -4.07
C GLY A 338 13.26 1.83 -3.44
N ASP A 339 13.39 2.89 -4.23
CA ASP A 339 13.46 4.28 -3.77
C ASP A 339 12.11 5.02 -3.92
N ASP A 340 12.00 6.23 -3.37
CA ASP A 340 10.75 6.98 -3.33
C ASP A 340 10.19 7.38 -4.70
N ALA A 341 11.06 7.81 -5.63
CA ALA A 341 10.65 8.19 -6.97
C ALA A 341 10.43 6.95 -7.84
N GLY A 342 11.26 5.91 -7.66
CA GLY A 342 11.09 4.59 -8.28
C GLY A 342 9.74 3.96 -7.93
N ARG A 343 9.34 3.96 -6.65
CA ARG A 343 8.02 3.49 -6.20
C ARG A 343 6.87 4.23 -6.87
N LEU A 344 6.96 5.55 -7.03
CA LEU A 344 5.91 6.33 -7.68
C LEU A 344 5.80 6.01 -9.19
N VAL A 345 6.93 5.82 -9.87
CA VAL A 345 6.98 5.33 -11.26
C VAL A 345 6.32 3.95 -11.34
N TRP A 346 6.68 3.02 -10.45
CA TRP A 346 6.11 1.67 -10.44
C TRP A 346 4.62 1.63 -10.07
N ALA A 347 4.13 2.54 -9.23
CA ALA A 347 2.70 2.66 -8.92
C ALA A 347 1.82 3.08 -10.12
N ALA A 348 2.45 3.63 -11.17
CA ALA A 348 1.82 3.99 -12.44
C ALA A 348 1.97 2.90 -13.52
N LEU A 349 3.18 2.35 -13.64
CA LEU A 349 3.55 1.35 -14.66
C LEU A 349 3.11 -0.07 -14.29
N GLY A 350 3.15 -0.40 -13.01
CA GLY A 350 2.65 -1.66 -12.48
C GLY A 350 1.17 -1.57 -12.12
N ASP A 351 0.49 -2.71 -12.18
CA ASP A 351 -0.91 -2.83 -11.78
C ASP A 351 -1.11 -4.13 -11.01
N ALA A 352 -0.95 -4.06 -9.69
CA ALA A 352 -0.96 -5.22 -8.80
C ALA A 352 -2.35 -5.87 -8.65
N ALA A 353 -2.38 -7.10 -8.12
CA ALA A 353 -3.60 -7.87 -7.91
C ALA A 353 -4.66 -7.11 -7.09
N LEU A 354 -4.19 -6.55 -5.98
CA LEU A 354 -4.90 -5.70 -5.03
C LEU A 354 -4.09 -4.40 -4.86
N LEU A 355 -4.65 -3.38 -4.22
CA LEU A 355 -3.94 -2.21 -3.71
C LEU A 355 -4.07 -2.16 -2.17
N PRO A 356 -3.10 -1.58 -1.43
CA PRO A 356 -3.29 -1.31 -0.01
C PRO A 356 -4.49 -0.39 0.20
N ALA A 357 -5.33 -0.66 1.21
CA ALA A 357 -6.46 0.21 1.54
C ALA A 357 -5.94 1.59 1.97
N PRO A 358 -6.25 2.69 1.26
CA PRO A 358 -5.60 3.97 1.49
C PRO A 358 -5.72 4.45 2.94
N TYR A 359 -6.92 4.31 3.50
CA TYR A 359 -7.28 4.78 4.84
C TYR A 359 -7.54 3.64 5.84
N GLY A 360 -6.94 2.46 5.62
CA GLY A 360 -7.04 1.31 6.51
C GLY A 360 -5.79 0.42 6.47
N GLY A 361 -5.84 -0.72 7.17
CA GLY A 361 -4.83 -1.78 7.15
C GLY A 361 -5.12 -2.92 6.17
N GLY A 362 -6.34 -2.97 5.61
CA GLY A 362 -6.78 -3.99 4.64
C GLY A 362 -6.33 -3.74 3.18
N TRP A 363 -7.04 -4.38 2.25
CA TRP A 363 -6.70 -4.44 0.82
C TRP A 363 -7.93 -4.19 -0.08
N VAL A 364 -7.70 -3.52 -1.20
CA VAL A 364 -8.71 -3.10 -2.19
C VAL A 364 -8.55 -3.93 -3.46
N PRO A 365 -9.62 -4.57 -3.99
CA PRO A 365 -9.58 -5.24 -5.29
C PRO A 365 -9.15 -4.31 -6.43
N ASN A 366 -8.26 -4.78 -7.31
CA ASN A 366 -7.80 -4.01 -8.47
C ASN A 366 -7.83 -4.85 -9.75
N ARG A 367 -7.07 -5.94 -9.80
CA ARG A 367 -7.05 -6.92 -10.91
C ARG A 367 -7.59 -8.27 -10.51
N VAL A 368 -7.62 -8.54 -9.21
CA VAL A 368 -8.12 -9.75 -8.59
C VAL A 368 -9.18 -9.37 -7.56
N ARG A 369 -10.25 -10.15 -7.47
CA ARG A 369 -11.26 -10.07 -6.41
C ARG A 369 -11.44 -11.44 -5.78
N ALA A 370 -11.29 -11.54 -4.46
CA ALA A 370 -11.70 -12.73 -3.73
C ALA A 370 -13.23 -12.82 -3.71
N LEU A 371 -13.77 -14.00 -3.98
CA LEU A 371 -15.20 -14.30 -3.83
C LEU A 371 -15.50 -14.63 -2.36
N PRO A 372 -16.73 -14.36 -1.87
CA PRO A 372 -17.17 -14.81 -0.56
C PRO A 372 -17.00 -16.34 -0.40
N PRO A 373 -16.71 -16.85 0.82
CA PRO A 373 -16.69 -18.29 1.08
C PRO A 373 -18.04 -18.93 0.74
N SER A 374 -18.02 -20.06 0.03
CA SER A 374 -19.25 -20.74 -0.41
C SER A 374 -19.90 -21.61 0.67
N GLU A 375 -19.14 -22.04 1.69
CA GLU A 375 -19.61 -22.92 2.78
C GLU A 375 -18.89 -22.59 4.11
N SER A 376 -19.45 -23.04 5.24
CA SER A 376 -18.91 -22.78 6.58
C SER A 376 -17.61 -23.55 6.84
N ALA A 377 -16.53 -22.81 7.12
CA ALA A 377 -15.25 -23.37 7.53
C ALA A 377 -15.38 -24.13 8.86
N GLY A 378 -14.86 -25.36 8.92
CA GLY A 378 -14.91 -26.20 10.12
C GLY A 378 -14.19 -27.55 9.98
N SER A 379 -14.28 -28.18 8.81
CA SER A 379 -13.40 -29.27 8.38
C SER A 379 -12.34 -28.75 7.40
N GLY A 380 -11.15 -29.36 7.43
CA GLY A 380 -10.07 -29.02 6.49
C GLY A 380 -10.49 -29.27 5.03
N VAL A 381 -10.02 -28.42 4.12
CA VAL A 381 -10.38 -28.46 2.70
C VAL A 381 -9.46 -29.44 1.96
N GLU A 382 -10.05 -30.42 1.27
CA GLU A 382 -9.29 -31.32 0.38
C GLU A 382 -8.67 -30.55 -0.79
N VAL A 383 -7.40 -30.80 -1.09
CA VAL A 383 -6.69 -30.24 -2.25
C VAL A 383 -6.88 -31.16 -3.46
N PRO A 384 -7.54 -30.72 -4.54
CA PRO A 384 -7.78 -31.54 -5.73
C PRO A 384 -6.50 -32.02 -6.41
N ARG A 385 -6.57 -33.20 -7.06
CA ARG A 385 -5.43 -33.82 -7.76
C ARG A 385 -4.96 -33.06 -9.00
N ASP A 386 -5.80 -32.18 -9.55
CA ASP A 386 -5.49 -31.28 -10.66
C ASP A 386 -4.98 -29.90 -10.19
N ALA A 387 -4.88 -29.67 -8.88
CA ALA A 387 -4.20 -28.49 -8.34
C ALA A 387 -2.67 -28.57 -8.54
N LEU A 388 -2.04 -27.41 -8.66
CA LEU A 388 -0.60 -27.26 -8.87
C LEU A 388 0.09 -26.85 -7.56
N VAL A 389 1.10 -27.61 -7.17
CA VAL A 389 2.01 -27.35 -6.07
C VAL A 389 3.37 -26.94 -6.64
N PRO A 390 3.94 -25.78 -6.27
CA PRO A 390 5.31 -25.43 -6.62
C PRO A 390 6.32 -26.29 -5.87
N ASP A 391 7.23 -26.94 -6.61
CA ASP A 391 8.35 -27.67 -6.06
C ASP A 391 9.31 -26.71 -5.30
N PRO A 392 9.64 -26.95 -4.01
CA PRO A 392 10.38 -25.99 -3.20
C PRO A 392 11.81 -25.66 -3.64
N ALA A 393 12.45 -26.50 -4.47
CA ALA A 393 13.84 -26.32 -4.90
C ALA A 393 13.95 -25.79 -6.35
N THR A 394 13.00 -26.17 -7.20
CA THR A 394 13.03 -25.90 -8.65
C THR A 394 11.98 -24.90 -9.11
N GLY A 395 10.91 -24.70 -8.33
CA GLY A 395 9.73 -23.93 -8.70
C GLY A 395 8.82 -24.61 -9.73
N LEU A 396 9.08 -25.88 -10.10
CA LEU A 396 8.25 -26.61 -11.06
C LEU A 396 6.86 -26.86 -10.49
N LEU A 397 5.83 -26.54 -11.28
CA LEU A 397 4.43 -26.72 -10.91
C LEU A 397 3.99 -28.15 -11.22
N ARG A 398 3.53 -28.89 -10.22
CA ARG A 398 3.16 -30.31 -10.34
C ARG A 398 1.88 -30.64 -9.56
N PRO A 399 1.11 -31.67 -9.95
CA PRO A 399 0.09 -32.27 -9.10
C PRO A 399 0.61 -32.63 -7.70
N PRO A 400 -0.23 -32.61 -6.64
CA PRO A 400 0.16 -33.06 -5.32
C PRO A 400 0.57 -34.54 -5.35
N ALA A 401 1.71 -34.88 -4.72
CA ALA A 401 2.29 -36.23 -4.75
C ALA A 401 1.48 -37.28 -3.97
N SER A 402 0.62 -36.83 -3.06
CA SER A 402 -0.30 -37.62 -2.25
C SER A 402 -1.56 -36.80 -1.94
N ALA A 403 -2.57 -37.40 -1.31
CA ALA A 403 -3.73 -36.64 -0.83
C ALA A 403 -3.27 -35.55 0.16
N ALA A 404 -3.67 -34.31 -0.10
CA ALA A 404 -3.28 -33.14 0.68
C ALA A 404 -4.51 -32.36 1.15
N SER A 405 -4.39 -31.67 2.28
CA SER A 405 -5.44 -30.83 2.85
C SER A 405 -4.91 -29.44 3.19
N ALA A 406 -5.82 -28.47 3.18
CA ALA A 406 -5.58 -27.07 3.51
C ALA A 406 -6.54 -26.65 4.65
N GLN A 407 -6.19 -25.59 5.38
CA GLN A 407 -7.08 -25.03 6.41
C GLN A 407 -8.12 -24.08 5.83
N GLN A 408 -7.80 -23.43 4.70
CA GLN A 408 -8.69 -22.47 4.04
C GLN A 408 -8.53 -22.55 2.52
N LYS A 409 -9.62 -22.25 1.80
CA LYS A 409 -9.62 -22.02 0.35
C LYS A 409 -10.08 -20.60 0.08
N VAL A 410 -9.39 -19.90 -0.81
CA VAL A 410 -9.82 -18.60 -1.36
C VAL A 410 -10.04 -18.76 -2.84
N THR A 411 -11.26 -18.45 -3.32
CA THR A 411 -11.58 -18.47 -4.75
C THR A 411 -11.47 -17.06 -5.29
N TYR A 412 -10.62 -16.86 -6.29
CA TYR A 412 -10.34 -15.57 -6.89
C TYR A 412 -10.95 -15.47 -8.29
N ARG A 413 -11.58 -14.32 -8.58
CA ARG A 413 -11.97 -13.89 -9.92
C ARG A 413 -10.89 -12.93 -10.43
N VAL A 414 -10.24 -13.28 -11.55
CA VAL A 414 -9.06 -12.58 -12.08
C VAL A 414 -9.42 -11.87 -13.39
N MET A 415 -9.16 -10.57 -13.49
CA MET A 415 -9.52 -9.77 -14.67
C MET A 415 -8.31 -9.57 -15.58
N LEU A 416 -8.24 -10.32 -16.68
CA LEU A 416 -7.16 -10.24 -17.67
C LEU A 416 -7.31 -9.01 -18.60
N SER A 417 -6.19 -8.51 -19.13
CA SER A 417 -6.14 -7.46 -20.16
C SER A 417 -4.97 -7.69 -21.12
N LYS A 418 -4.68 -6.73 -22.00
CA LYS A 418 -3.37 -6.68 -22.69
C LYS A 418 -2.27 -6.12 -21.78
N PHE A 419 -1.03 -6.50 -22.09
CA PHE A 419 0.20 -5.83 -21.66
C PHE A 419 0.58 -4.69 -22.62
N HIS A 420 1.55 -3.86 -22.22
CA HIS A 420 2.06 -2.74 -23.04
C HIS A 420 2.71 -3.15 -24.38
N ASP A 421 3.09 -4.43 -24.56
CA ASP A 421 3.56 -4.98 -25.85
C ASP A 421 2.40 -5.44 -26.78
N GLY A 422 1.15 -5.25 -26.36
CA GLY A 422 -0.05 -5.63 -27.07
C GLY A 422 -0.44 -7.11 -26.92
N THR A 423 0.33 -7.92 -26.19
CA THR A 423 -0.02 -9.33 -25.94
C THR A 423 -1.15 -9.44 -24.93
N LYS A 424 -2.14 -10.31 -25.18
CA LYS A 424 -3.17 -10.66 -24.20
C LYS A 424 -2.54 -11.49 -23.08
N MET A 425 -2.88 -11.18 -21.83
CA MET A 425 -2.63 -12.05 -20.68
C MET A 425 -3.28 -13.42 -20.85
N THR A 426 -2.73 -14.41 -20.16
CA THR A 426 -3.20 -15.81 -20.15
C THR A 426 -3.05 -16.38 -18.74
N VAL A 427 -3.60 -17.58 -18.52
CA VAL A 427 -3.40 -18.35 -17.28
C VAL A 427 -1.91 -18.53 -16.93
N ALA A 428 -1.03 -18.65 -17.92
CA ALA A 428 0.42 -18.75 -17.70
C ALA A 428 0.99 -17.51 -16.99
N ASP A 429 0.54 -16.30 -17.33
CA ASP A 429 1.06 -15.06 -16.74
C ASP A 429 0.68 -14.92 -15.25
N ILE A 430 -0.48 -15.42 -14.83
CA ILE A 430 -0.95 -15.33 -13.43
C ILE A 430 -0.51 -16.50 -12.54
N VAL A 431 0.04 -17.56 -13.15
CA VAL A 431 0.53 -18.77 -12.45
C VAL A 431 2.07 -18.80 -12.38
N TYR A 432 2.78 -18.23 -13.36
CA TYR A 432 4.26 -18.20 -13.37
C TYR A 432 4.91 -17.52 -12.15
N PRO A 433 4.35 -16.46 -11.53
CA PRO A 433 4.93 -15.85 -10.33
C PRO A 433 5.11 -16.82 -9.17
N PHE A 434 4.20 -17.80 -8.99
CA PHE A 434 4.36 -18.85 -7.98
C PHE A 434 5.60 -19.72 -8.27
N ALA A 435 5.80 -20.13 -9.53
CA ALA A 435 6.99 -20.89 -9.93
C ALA A 435 8.28 -20.08 -9.72
N PHE A 436 8.27 -18.81 -10.09
CA PHE A 436 9.39 -17.88 -9.91
C PHE A 436 9.80 -17.74 -8.44
N ALA A 437 8.82 -17.54 -7.54
CA ALA A 437 9.04 -17.35 -6.11
C ALA A 437 9.83 -18.48 -5.46
N TYR A 438 9.38 -19.72 -5.62
CA TYR A 438 10.05 -20.88 -5.02
C TYR A 438 11.41 -21.16 -5.69
N ARG A 439 11.52 -20.99 -7.02
CA ARG A 439 12.79 -21.16 -7.76
C ARG A 439 13.88 -20.20 -7.27
N TRP A 440 13.53 -18.96 -6.93
CA TRP A 440 14.49 -17.90 -6.62
C TRP A 440 14.69 -17.61 -5.14
N SER A 441 13.77 -18.00 -4.25
CA SER A 441 13.91 -17.74 -2.80
C SER A 441 15.24 -18.28 -2.24
N ALA A 442 15.64 -19.50 -2.58
CA ALA A 442 16.90 -20.07 -2.10
C ALA A 442 18.17 -19.46 -2.76
N ARG A 443 18.04 -18.49 -3.68
CA ARG A 443 19.12 -17.97 -4.53
C ARG A 443 19.39 -16.48 -4.38
N ASP A 444 18.42 -15.73 -3.84
CA ASP A 444 18.46 -14.28 -3.64
C ASP A 444 17.75 -13.94 -2.31
N PRO A 445 18.46 -13.39 -1.29
CA PRO A 445 17.89 -13.13 0.03
C PRO A 445 16.80 -12.05 0.08
N GLU A 446 16.68 -11.20 -0.95
CA GLU A 446 15.60 -10.21 -1.03
C GLU A 446 14.34 -10.86 -1.61
N ILE A 447 14.49 -11.77 -2.58
CA ILE A 447 13.38 -12.62 -3.06
C ILE A 447 12.91 -13.60 -1.98
N ASP A 448 13.82 -14.18 -1.19
CA ASP A 448 13.48 -15.05 -0.06
C ASP A 448 12.51 -14.36 0.91
N ARG A 449 12.85 -13.12 1.30
CA ARG A 449 12.04 -12.29 2.21
C ARG A 449 10.72 -11.87 1.58
N ALA A 450 10.75 -11.36 0.34
CA ALA A 450 9.55 -10.92 -0.40
C ALA A 450 8.48 -12.02 -0.49
N THR A 451 8.93 -13.28 -0.60
CA THR A 451 8.08 -14.44 -0.85
C THR A 451 7.84 -15.31 0.38
N ALA A 452 8.36 -14.94 1.56
CA ALA A 452 8.28 -15.74 2.77
C ALA A 452 6.83 -16.04 3.17
N VAL A 453 5.96 -15.02 3.20
CA VAL A 453 4.53 -15.19 3.51
C VAL A 453 3.85 -16.12 2.51
N LEU A 454 4.09 -15.93 1.21
CA LEU A 454 3.55 -16.79 0.17
C LEU A 454 3.97 -18.26 0.38
N ARG A 455 5.26 -18.52 0.58
CA ARG A 455 5.80 -19.90 0.68
C ARG A 455 5.37 -20.61 1.96
N GLU A 456 5.24 -19.87 3.06
CA GLU A 456 4.69 -20.35 4.34
C GLU A 456 3.22 -20.74 4.17
N TRP A 457 2.41 -19.89 3.54
CA TRP A 457 0.96 -20.06 3.50
C TRP A 457 0.42 -20.89 2.31
N LEU A 458 1.04 -20.86 1.13
CA LEU A 458 0.51 -21.57 -0.04
C LEU A 458 0.64 -23.09 0.12
N ALA A 459 -0.47 -23.81 -0.06
CA ALA A 459 -0.51 -25.26 -0.20
C ALA A 459 -0.57 -25.67 -1.69
N ALA A 460 -1.49 -25.07 -2.46
CA ALA A 460 -1.65 -25.31 -3.89
C ALA A 460 -2.41 -24.17 -4.59
N VAL A 461 -2.28 -24.08 -5.92
CA VAL A 461 -3.06 -23.21 -6.82
C VAL A 461 -3.76 -24.04 -7.88
N ARG A 462 -5.05 -23.81 -8.12
CA ARG A 462 -5.85 -24.53 -9.12
C ARG A 462 -6.62 -23.56 -9.99
N VAL A 463 -6.52 -23.71 -11.30
CA VAL A 463 -7.29 -22.92 -12.25
C VAL A 463 -8.55 -23.71 -12.58
N VAL A 464 -9.70 -23.25 -12.10
CA VAL A 464 -10.96 -24.00 -12.20
C VAL A 464 -11.55 -23.91 -13.60
N LYS A 465 -11.59 -22.68 -14.14
CA LYS A 465 -12.12 -22.36 -15.47
C LYS A 465 -11.70 -20.95 -15.88
N VAL A 466 -11.91 -20.64 -17.16
CA VAL A 466 -11.86 -19.26 -17.69
C VAL A 466 -13.25 -18.92 -18.21
N ASP A 467 -13.95 -18.01 -17.54
CA ASP A 467 -15.23 -17.49 -18.01
C ASP A 467 -15.00 -16.41 -19.08
N ALA A 468 -16.01 -16.21 -19.95
CA ALA A 468 -16.09 -15.02 -20.79
C ALA A 468 -17.21 -14.11 -20.25
N GLU A 469 -16.88 -12.88 -19.89
CA GLU A 469 -17.86 -11.86 -19.50
C GLU A 469 -17.97 -10.79 -20.59
N ILE A 470 -19.18 -10.49 -21.04
CA ILE A 470 -19.45 -9.38 -21.95
C ILE A 470 -19.89 -8.19 -21.09
N LYS A 471 -19.15 -7.08 -21.13
CA LYS A 471 -19.66 -5.79 -20.67
C LYS A 471 -20.18 -5.02 -21.87
N ASP A 472 -21.43 -4.60 -21.76
CA ASP A 472 -22.07 -3.72 -22.72
C ASP A 472 -21.86 -2.26 -22.31
N PHE A 473 -21.34 -1.47 -23.23
CA PHE A 473 -21.11 -0.03 -23.10
C PHE A 473 -21.83 0.71 -24.24
N GLY A 474 -23.07 0.30 -24.54
CA GLY A 474 -23.89 0.85 -25.61
C GLY A 474 -23.48 0.29 -26.98
N GLU A 475 -22.87 1.14 -27.82
CA GLU A 475 -22.40 0.72 -29.15
C GLU A 475 -21.15 -0.19 -29.09
N LEU A 476 -20.53 -0.33 -27.92
CA LEU A 476 -19.33 -1.14 -27.71
C LEU A 476 -19.60 -2.29 -26.73
N GLN A 477 -19.41 -3.53 -27.18
CA GLN A 477 -19.34 -4.71 -26.32
C GLN A 477 -17.89 -5.15 -26.14
N VAL A 478 -17.43 -5.27 -24.89
CA VAL A 478 -16.09 -5.76 -24.56
C VAL A 478 -16.19 -7.13 -23.90
N VAL A 479 -15.53 -8.12 -24.50
CA VAL A 479 -15.40 -9.48 -23.94
C VAL A 479 -14.14 -9.55 -23.08
N TYR A 480 -14.31 -9.87 -21.80
CA TYR A 480 -13.23 -10.12 -20.84
C TYR A 480 -13.06 -11.63 -20.62
N GLU A 481 -11.82 -12.10 -20.68
CA GLU A 481 -11.44 -13.44 -20.23
C GLU A 481 -11.18 -13.37 -18.71
N VAL A 482 -11.93 -14.17 -17.94
CA VAL A 482 -11.97 -14.06 -16.48
C VAL A 482 -11.73 -15.42 -15.82
N PRO A 483 -10.45 -15.78 -15.57
CA PRO A 483 -10.10 -16.98 -14.82
C PRO A 483 -10.71 -16.98 -13.41
N GLN A 484 -11.25 -18.13 -13.02
CA GLN A 484 -11.53 -18.47 -11.63
C GLN A 484 -10.41 -19.37 -11.11
N VAL A 485 -9.74 -18.92 -10.05
CA VAL A 485 -8.55 -19.59 -9.50
C VAL A 485 -8.76 -19.85 -8.00
N GLU A 486 -8.68 -21.11 -7.61
CA GLU A 486 -8.69 -21.54 -6.21
C GLU A 486 -7.26 -21.55 -5.66
N ILE A 487 -7.06 -20.89 -4.53
CA ILE A 487 -5.81 -20.93 -3.76
C ILE A 487 -6.10 -21.64 -2.44
N TYR A 488 -5.29 -22.64 -2.14
CA TYR A 488 -5.38 -23.45 -0.93
C TYR A 488 -4.30 -22.99 0.04
N LEU A 489 -4.70 -22.67 1.27
CA LEU A 489 -3.84 -22.08 2.30
C LEU A 489 -3.62 -23.06 3.46
N LYS A 490 -2.35 -23.23 3.88
CA LYS A 490 -1.94 -24.09 5.00
C LYS A 490 -2.48 -23.60 6.35
N HIS A 491 -2.76 -22.30 6.47
CA HIS A 491 -3.30 -21.66 7.66
C HIS A 491 -4.60 -20.91 7.31
N ALA A 492 -5.43 -20.60 8.31
CA ALA A 492 -6.64 -19.81 8.14
C ALA A 492 -6.40 -18.34 8.52
N ALA A 493 -7.08 -17.41 7.83
CA ALA A 493 -7.10 -15.99 8.17
C ALA A 493 -8.48 -15.37 7.98
N GLU A 494 -8.70 -14.22 8.64
CA GLU A 494 -9.84 -13.33 8.34
C GLU A 494 -9.87 -12.99 6.84
N ALA A 495 -11.06 -12.94 6.22
CA ALA A 495 -11.21 -12.85 4.77
C ALA A 495 -10.45 -11.67 4.13
N GLY A 496 -10.45 -10.51 4.82
CA GLY A 496 -9.74 -9.30 4.36
C GLY A 496 -8.21 -9.43 4.33
N VAL A 497 -7.65 -10.36 5.12
CA VAL A 497 -6.23 -10.74 5.11
C VAL A 497 -5.98 -11.86 4.10
N ALA A 498 -6.81 -12.92 4.13
CA ALA A 498 -6.64 -14.11 3.29
C ALA A 498 -6.54 -13.79 1.79
N GLN A 499 -7.33 -12.82 1.30
CA GLN A 499 -7.29 -12.36 -0.10
C GLN A 499 -5.92 -11.82 -0.56
N ALA A 500 -5.07 -11.35 0.36
CA ALA A 500 -3.80 -10.69 0.05
C ALA A 500 -2.57 -11.60 0.23
N ILE A 501 -2.75 -12.82 0.72
CA ILE A 501 -1.64 -13.74 1.05
C ILE A 501 -0.96 -14.30 -0.19
N ALA A 502 -1.76 -14.69 -1.18
CA ALA A 502 -1.29 -15.36 -2.40
C ALA A 502 -2.21 -15.08 -3.62
N PRO A 503 -2.55 -13.82 -3.92
CA PRO A 503 -3.44 -13.51 -5.03
C PRO A 503 -2.78 -13.89 -6.37
N PRO A 504 -3.46 -14.66 -7.25
CA PRO A 504 -2.89 -15.15 -8.50
C PRO A 504 -2.79 -14.04 -9.55
N TRP A 505 -1.59 -13.48 -9.70
CA TRP A 505 -1.33 -12.34 -10.57
C TRP A 505 0.16 -12.16 -10.87
N GLY A 506 0.47 -11.69 -12.08
CA GLY A 506 1.78 -11.17 -12.49
C GLY A 506 1.60 -9.84 -13.21
N VAL A 507 2.46 -8.85 -12.94
CA VAL A 507 2.37 -7.48 -13.49
C VAL A 507 3.11 -7.35 -14.82
N VAL A 508 4.19 -8.11 -14.99
CA VAL A 508 4.94 -8.20 -16.24
C VAL A 508 4.69 -9.56 -16.93
N PRO A 509 4.74 -9.63 -18.27
CA PRO A 509 4.36 -10.86 -18.97
C PRO A 509 5.39 -11.97 -18.78
N TRP A 510 4.95 -13.23 -18.83
CA TRP A 510 5.83 -14.37 -18.50
C TRP A 510 7.11 -14.43 -19.34
N GLN A 511 7.07 -13.99 -20.62
CA GLN A 511 8.26 -13.98 -21.48
C GLN A 511 9.32 -12.99 -21.00
N LEU A 512 8.92 -11.87 -20.38
CA LEU A 512 9.86 -10.92 -19.79
C LEU A 512 10.49 -11.49 -18.52
N ILE A 513 9.70 -12.10 -17.64
CA ILE A 513 10.23 -12.81 -16.45
C ILE A 513 11.21 -13.91 -16.88
N ALA A 514 10.90 -14.67 -17.94
CA ALA A 514 11.78 -15.70 -18.49
C ALA A 514 13.11 -15.12 -19.05
N LEU A 515 13.06 -13.99 -19.76
CA LEU A 515 14.26 -13.28 -20.23
C LEU A 515 15.15 -12.84 -19.05
N MET A 516 14.53 -12.35 -17.97
CA MET A 516 15.23 -11.93 -16.76
C MET A 516 15.83 -13.12 -15.98
N ASP A 517 15.07 -14.21 -15.81
CA ASP A 517 15.52 -15.48 -15.19
C ASP A 517 16.74 -16.05 -15.93
N GLU A 518 16.71 -16.09 -17.26
CA GLU A 518 17.84 -16.52 -18.08
C GLU A 518 19.06 -15.60 -17.96
N ALA A 519 18.86 -14.27 -17.93
CA ALA A 519 19.96 -13.31 -17.76
C ALA A 519 20.67 -13.49 -16.40
N VAL A 520 19.91 -13.62 -15.31
CA VAL A 520 20.47 -13.80 -13.95
C VAL A 520 21.04 -15.20 -13.77
N THR A 521 20.41 -16.24 -14.34
CA THR A 521 20.94 -17.62 -14.33
C THR A 521 22.29 -17.71 -15.04
N ARG A 522 22.45 -17.02 -16.18
CA ARG A 522 23.71 -16.92 -16.94
C ARG A 522 24.72 -15.93 -16.32
N ARG A 523 24.43 -15.38 -15.12
CA ARG A 523 25.25 -14.38 -14.39
C ARG A 523 25.52 -13.08 -15.16
N LEU A 524 24.66 -12.73 -16.11
CA LEU A 524 24.77 -11.52 -16.92
C LEU A 524 24.22 -10.27 -16.20
N ALA A 525 23.39 -10.48 -15.18
CA ALA A 525 22.87 -9.47 -14.26
C ALA A 525 22.52 -10.13 -12.91
N ALA A 526 22.04 -9.34 -11.95
CA ALA A 526 21.38 -9.83 -10.73
C ALA A 526 20.03 -9.13 -10.50
N PHE A 527 19.08 -9.82 -9.86
CA PHE A 527 17.76 -9.26 -9.55
C PHE A 527 17.83 -8.17 -8.49
N SER A 528 18.44 -8.44 -7.34
CA SER A 528 18.58 -7.50 -6.23
C SER A 528 19.91 -6.73 -6.25
N GLU A 529 19.94 -5.59 -5.56
CA GLU A 529 21.16 -4.79 -5.38
C GLU A 529 22.21 -5.55 -4.58
N SER A 530 21.80 -6.25 -3.52
CA SER A 530 22.72 -7.02 -2.68
C SER A 530 23.40 -8.15 -3.47
N GLU A 531 22.65 -8.86 -4.32
CA GLU A 531 23.22 -9.87 -5.21
C GLU A 531 24.09 -9.29 -6.33
N ALA A 532 23.72 -8.13 -6.90
CA ALA A 532 24.54 -7.42 -7.90
C ALA A 532 25.92 -7.09 -7.32
N ARG A 533 25.95 -6.45 -6.14
CA ARG A 533 27.17 -6.13 -5.40
C ARG A 533 27.96 -7.38 -5.03
N ARG A 534 27.31 -8.44 -4.50
CA ARG A 534 27.97 -9.69 -4.09
C ARG A 534 28.62 -10.44 -5.25
N ARG A 535 28.01 -10.42 -6.43
CA ARG A 535 28.46 -11.16 -7.62
C ARG A 535 29.39 -10.35 -8.54
N GLY A 536 29.51 -9.04 -8.33
CA GLY A 536 30.20 -8.15 -9.27
C GLY A 536 29.48 -8.03 -10.62
N ALA A 537 28.16 -8.22 -10.64
CA ALA A 537 27.32 -8.20 -11.84
C ALA A 537 26.46 -6.92 -11.87
N PRO A 538 26.02 -6.46 -13.06
CA PRO A 538 25.07 -5.35 -13.14
C PRO A 538 23.77 -5.68 -12.39
N TRP A 539 23.25 -4.70 -11.64
CA TRP A 539 21.87 -4.77 -11.17
C TRP A 539 20.96 -4.64 -12.41
N LEU A 540 20.08 -5.61 -12.60
CA LEU A 540 19.19 -5.68 -13.75
C LEU A 540 18.33 -4.41 -13.82
N ASP A 541 18.39 -3.67 -14.94
CA ASP A 541 17.58 -2.49 -15.23
C ASP A 541 17.01 -2.63 -16.65
N LEU A 542 15.68 -2.57 -16.79
CA LEU A 542 15.00 -2.87 -18.05
C LEU A 542 14.93 -1.67 -19.01
N ALA A 543 15.37 -0.47 -18.60
CA ALA A 543 15.15 0.76 -19.36
C ALA A 543 16.38 1.66 -19.50
N ARG A 544 17.13 1.89 -18.44
CA ARG A 544 18.11 2.97 -18.35
C ARG A 544 19.53 2.49 -18.68
N ASP A 545 19.92 1.32 -18.20
CA ASP A 545 21.27 0.78 -18.44
C ASP A 545 21.40 0.25 -19.88
N ALA A 546 22.32 0.85 -20.65
CA ALA A 546 22.53 0.48 -22.05
C ALA A 546 23.26 -0.87 -22.22
N GLY A 547 24.14 -1.25 -21.28
CA GLY A 547 24.88 -2.51 -21.31
C GLY A 547 23.97 -3.70 -20.99
N VAL A 548 23.14 -3.56 -19.95
CA VAL A 548 22.11 -4.54 -19.60
C VAL A 548 21.12 -4.70 -20.76
N LYS A 549 20.58 -3.60 -21.32
CA LYS A 549 19.67 -3.70 -22.48
C LYS A 549 20.29 -4.38 -23.70
N LYS A 550 21.55 -4.08 -24.04
CA LYS A 550 22.25 -4.77 -25.14
C LYS A 550 22.37 -6.28 -24.88
N THR A 551 22.60 -6.66 -23.62
CA THR A 551 22.72 -8.05 -23.19
C THR A 551 21.38 -8.78 -23.24
N LEU A 552 20.30 -8.13 -22.78
CA LEU A 552 18.93 -8.64 -22.87
C LEU A 552 18.47 -8.80 -24.34
N ALA A 553 18.84 -7.88 -25.24
CA ALA A 553 18.53 -8.00 -26.67
C ALA A 553 19.20 -9.23 -27.31
N SER A 554 20.49 -9.44 -27.04
CA SER A 554 21.23 -10.62 -27.52
C SER A 554 20.63 -11.95 -27.02
N LEU A 555 20.19 -11.96 -25.76
CA LEU A 555 19.54 -13.11 -25.14
C LEU A 555 18.11 -13.35 -25.70
N LEU A 556 17.36 -12.28 -25.95
CA LEU A 556 16.05 -12.35 -26.61
C LEU A 556 16.15 -13.01 -27.98
N ASP A 557 17.14 -12.64 -28.79
CA ASP A 557 17.33 -13.24 -30.13
C ASP A 557 17.58 -14.77 -30.04
N ASP A 558 18.27 -15.26 -29.00
CA ASP A 558 18.45 -16.69 -28.72
C ASP A 558 17.15 -17.38 -28.28
N LEU A 559 16.41 -16.77 -27.34
CA LEU A 559 15.16 -17.32 -26.81
C LEU A 559 14.05 -17.35 -27.87
N GLU A 560 13.97 -16.32 -28.73
CA GLU A 560 13.02 -16.27 -29.85
C GLU A 560 13.30 -17.35 -30.89
N ARG A 561 14.57 -17.51 -31.34
CA ARG A 561 14.97 -18.57 -32.29
C ARG A 561 14.62 -19.96 -31.78
N ARG A 562 14.80 -20.21 -30.47
CA ARG A 562 14.48 -21.50 -29.84
C ARG A 562 13.00 -21.65 -29.46
N ALA A 563 12.17 -20.62 -29.66
CA ALA A 563 10.79 -20.55 -29.20
C ALA A 563 10.66 -20.96 -27.71
N PHE A 564 11.55 -20.43 -26.87
CA PHE A 564 11.77 -20.92 -25.51
C PHE A 564 10.51 -20.83 -24.64
N ILE A 565 10.23 -21.92 -23.91
CA ILE A 565 9.16 -22.02 -22.92
C ILE A 565 9.82 -22.46 -21.60
N PRO A 566 9.71 -21.68 -20.50
CA PRO A 566 10.15 -22.10 -19.18
C PRO A 566 9.55 -23.44 -18.79
N GLU A 567 10.32 -24.30 -18.13
CA GLU A 567 9.87 -25.66 -17.82
C GLU A 567 8.58 -25.69 -16.98
N ALA A 568 8.41 -24.75 -16.06
CA ALA A 568 7.20 -24.58 -15.24
C ALA A 568 5.94 -24.16 -16.03
N LEU A 569 6.07 -23.78 -17.32
CA LEU A 569 4.97 -23.41 -18.21
C LEU A 569 4.70 -24.43 -19.32
N ARG A 570 5.42 -25.56 -19.35
CA ARG A 570 5.12 -26.67 -20.27
C ARG A 570 3.72 -27.20 -20.00
N GLY A 571 2.91 -27.32 -21.06
CA GLY A 571 1.50 -27.69 -20.98
C GLY A 571 0.53 -26.52 -20.75
N LEU A 572 1.01 -25.36 -20.29
CA LEU A 572 0.23 -24.11 -20.21
C LEU A 572 0.45 -23.18 -21.41
N VAL A 573 1.61 -23.29 -22.07
CA VAL A 573 2.01 -22.48 -23.24
C VAL A 573 2.40 -23.37 -24.40
N THR A 574 1.92 -23.05 -25.60
CA THR A 574 2.30 -23.72 -26.86
C THR A 574 3.51 -23.03 -27.52
N VAL A 575 4.22 -23.76 -28.39
CA VAL A 575 5.37 -23.24 -29.15
C VAL A 575 4.99 -22.03 -30.03
N GLU A 576 3.76 -22.01 -30.56
CA GLU A 576 3.25 -20.89 -31.35
C GLU A 576 3.01 -19.65 -30.48
N GLN A 577 2.34 -19.82 -29.33
CA GLN A 577 2.13 -18.74 -28.36
C GLN A 577 3.48 -18.16 -27.90
N ALA A 578 4.47 -19.01 -27.64
CA ALA A 578 5.82 -18.58 -27.27
C ALA A 578 6.46 -17.73 -28.37
N ARG A 579 6.44 -18.17 -29.64
CA ARG A 579 6.95 -17.38 -30.78
C ARG A 579 6.28 -16.00 -30.87
N LEU A 580 4.95 -15.96 -30.71
CA LEU A 580 4.20 -14.70 -30.75
C LEU A 580 4.58 -13.75 -29.61
N ARG A 581 4.76 -14.28 -28.38
CA ARG A 581 5.20 -13.52 -27.20
C ARG A 581 6.62 -12.97 -27.36
N TRP A 582 7.58 -13.79 -27.82
CA TRP A 582 8.96 -13.34 -28.07
C TRP A 582 9.04 -12.27 -29.15
N ALA A 583 8.36 -12.49 -30.29
CA ALA A 583 8.30 -11.50 -31.36
C ALA A 583 7.62 -10.19 -30.94
N ALA A 584 6.64 -10.22 -30.03
CA ALA A 584 6.03 -9.02 -29.47
C ALA A 584 7.01 -8.24 -28.58
N LEU A 585 7.74 -8.91 -27.69
CA LEU A 585 8.77 -8.29 -26.86
C LEU A 585 9.89 -7.65 -27.70
N ARG A 586 10.31 -8.31 -28.80
CA ARG A 586 11.27 -7.74 -29.77
C ARG A 586 10.74 -6.48 -30.45
N ARG A 587 9.49 -6.50 -30.95
CA ARG A 587 8.85 -5.31 -31.54
C ARG A 587 8.74 -4.16 -30.54
N PHE A 588 8.35 -4.45 -29.30
CA PHE A 588 8.27 -3.46 -28.24
C PHE A 588 9.64 -2.83 -27.96
N TYR A 589 10.69 -3.63 -27.80
CA TYR A 589 12.05 -3.14 -27.60
C TYR A 589 12.52 -2.24 -28.74
N HIS A 590 12.29 -2.61 -30.00
CA HIS A 590 12.63 -1.75 -31.15
C HIS A 590 11.82 -0.45 -31.19
N ALA A 591 10.54 -0.48 -30.82
CA ALA A 591 9.66 0.70 -30.86
C ALA A 591 9.84 1.65 -29.67
N ARG A 592 10.28 1.15 -28.51
CA ARG A 592 10.36 1.90 -27.24
C ARG A 592 11.79 2.10 -26.71
N GLY A 593 12.76 1.31 -27.15
CA GLY A 593 14.15 1.35 -26.66
C GLY A 593 14.36 0.80 -25.24
N HIS A 594 13.37 0.09 -24.67
CA HIS A 594 13.41 -0.55 -23.36
C HIS A 594 12.64 -1.86 -23.32
N PHE A 595 12.91 -2.69 -22.31
CA PHE A 595 12.24 -3.97 -22.04
C PHE A 595 11.13 -3.89 -20.99
N LEU A 596 10.93 -2.73 -20.35
CA LEU A 596 9.91 -2.54 -19.32
C LEU A 596 8.48 -2.60 -19.89
N VAL A 597 7.98 -3.82 -20.09
CA VAL A 597 6.59 -4.16 -20.46
C VAL A 597 5.82 -4.53 -19.19
N SER A 598 4.62 -3.98 -19.03
CA SER A 598 3.80 -4.17 -17.83
C SER A 598 2.30 -4.11 -18.14
N SER A 599 1.46 -4.32 -17.12
CA SER A 599 -0.01 -4.27 -17.16
C SER A 599 -0.62 -2.91 -16.75
N GLY A 600 0.22 -1.91 -16.51
CA GLY A 600 -0.14 -0.61 -15.95
C GLY A 600 -1.22 0.18 -16.71
N PRO A 601 -2.02 1.00 -16.02
CA PRO A 601 -2.82 2.05 -16.66
C PRO A 601 -1.96 3.13 -17.34
N TYR A 602 -0.68 3.24 -17.00
CA TYR A 602 0.29 4.10 -17.65
C TYR A 602 1.45 3.27 -18.20
N GLN A 603 2.05 3.74 -19.29
CA GLN A 603 3.25 3.17 -19.90
C GLN A 603 4.38 4.21 -19.94
N LEU A 604 5.62 3.75 -19.91
CA LEU A 604 6.80 4.62 -20.00
C LEU A 604 6.90 5.21 -21.41
N VAL A 605 7.03 6.55 -21.50
CA VAL A 605 7.14 7.27 -22.79
C VAL A 605 8.56 7.76 -23.01
N LYS A 606 9.15 8.45 -22.01
CA LYS A 606 10.52 8.97 -22.05
C LYS A 606 11.02 9.22 -20.63
N TRP A 607 12.35 9.27 -20.47
CA TRP A 607 13.00 9.60 -19.21
C TRP A 607 14.32 10.33 -19.44
N SER A 608 14.77 11.03 -18.42
CA SER A 608 16.11 11.63 -18.31
C SER A 608 16.63 11.41 -16.88
N ALA A 609 17.74 12.06 -16.51
CA ALA A 609 18.21 12.05 -15.12
C ALA A 609 17.24 12.77 -14.16
N ASP A 610 16.46 13.74 -14.66
CA ASP A 610 15.67 14.68 -13.84
C ASP A 610 14.17 14.66 -14.15
N SER A 611 13.71 13.83 -15.09
CA SER A 611 12.29 13.72 -15.44
C SER A 611 11.91 12.33 -15.95
N VAL A 612 10.69 11.90 -15.66
CA VAL A 612 10.06 10.68 -16.19
C VAL A 612 8.68 11.04 -16.71
N VAL A 613 8.35 10.63 -17.93
CA VAL A 613 7.05 10.90 -18.55
C VAL A 613 6.34 9.59 -18.86
N LEU A 614 5.09 9.53 -18.42
CA LEU A 614 4.23 8.36 -18.43
C LEU A 614 2.95 8.71 -19.18
N GLY A 615 2.62 7.95 -20.23
CA GLY A 615 1.41 8.15 -21.04
C GLY A 615 0.35 7.13 -20.67
N VAL A 616 -0.93 7.52 -20.64
CA VAL A 616 -2.02 6.57 -20.35
C VAL A 616 -2.09 5.46 -21.40
N PHE A 617 -2.42 4.24 -20.97
CA PHE A 617 -2.60 3.06 -21.81
C PHE A 617 -4.08 2.67 -21.87
N ARG A 618 -4.83 3.32 -22.77
CA ARG A 618 -6.27 3.11 -22.94
C ARG A 618 -6.60 1.84 -23.74
N ASP A 619 -6.27 0.68 -23.18
CA ASP A 619 -6.71 -0.62 -23.72
C ASP A 619 -8.15 -0.95 -23.29
N LEU A 620 -9.01 -1.31 -24.23
CA LEU A 620 -10.42 -1.61 -23.94
C LEU A 620 -10.62 -2.84 -23.04
N SER A 621 -9.67 -3.79 -23.03
CA SER A 621 -9.74 -4.95 -22.11
C SER A 621 -9.19 -4.66 -20.72
N TYR A 622 -8.74 -3.43 -20.44
CA TYR A 622 -8.42 -3.01 -19.07
C TYR A 622 -9.71 -2.94 -18.24
N PRO A 623 -9.77 -3.54 -17.03
CA PRO A 623 -11.05 -3.74 -16.34
C PRO A 623 -11.56 -2.52 -15.56
N ASN A 624 -10.67 -1.59 -15.21
CA ASN A 624 -10.98 -0.44 -14.35
C ASN A 624 -11.12 0.84 -15.20
N ALA A 625 -12.28 1.47 -15.10
CA ALA A 625 -12.57 2.74 -15.77
C ALA A 625 -12.11 3.94 -14.94
N VAL A 626 -12.14 5.10 -15.61
CA VAL A 626 -12.23 6.40 -14.98
C VAL A 626 -13.31 6.38 -13.88
N GLY A 627 -12.96 6.86 -12.67
CA GLY A 627 -13.86 6.87 -11.50
C GLY A 627 -13.86 5.61 -10.63
N SER A 628 -13.23 4.50 -11.02
CA SER A 628 -13.24 3.23 -10.27
C SER A 628 -12.69 3.33 -8.83
N PHE A 629 -11.90 4.37 -8.54
CA PHE A 629 -11.29 4.61 -7.22
C PHE A 629 -11.76 5.93 -6.57
N ASP A 630 -12.76 6.62 -7.14
CA ASP A 630 -13.23 7.93 -6.64
C ASP A 630 -13.82 7.85 -5.22
N GLY A 631 -14.29 6.69 -4.78
CA GLY A 631 -14.69 6.45 -3.38
C GLY A 631 -13.56 6.59 -2.36
N TYR A 632 -12.30 6.68 -2.81
CA TYR A 632 -11.13 6.99 -1.97
C TYR A 632 -10.62 8.43 -2.11
N ALA A 633 -11.28 9.26 -2.93
CA ALA A 633 -11.00 10.69 -2.94
C ALA A 633 -11.63 11.34 -1.71
N LEU A 634 -10.84 12.14 -0.97
CA LEU A 634 -11.24 12.82 0.27
C LEU A 634 -11.65 11.83 1.40
N PRO A 635 -10.75 11.52 2.37
CA PRO A 635 -11.06 10.65 3.50
C PRO A 635 -11.96 11.37 4.53
N LEU A 636 -13.26 11.40 4.25
CA LEU A 636 -14.26 11.95 5.14
C LEU A 636 -14.31 11.15 6.45
N ARG A 637 -14.51 11.85 7.57
CA ARG A 637 -14.52 11.29 8.92
C ARG A 637 -15.94 11.31 9.52
N ALA A 638 -16.14 10.49 10.55
CA ALA A 638 -17.37 10.49 11.33
C ALA A 638 -17.08 10.32 12.83
N TRP A 639 -18.01 10.76 13.67
CA TRP A 639 -17.85 10.85 15.12
C TRP A 639 -19.09 10.42 15.87
N VAL A 640 -18.94 9.66 16.96
CA VAL A 640 -20.05 9.31 17.85
C VAL A 640 -20.40 10.53 18.72
N THR A 641 -21.51 11.22 18.43
CA THR A 641 -21.96 12.37 19.22
C THR A 641 -22.58 11.94 20.54
N SER A 642 -23.56 11.04 20.50
CA SER A 642 -24.18 10.44 21.69
C SER A 642 -24.24 8.91 21.58
N ALA A 643 -24.41 8.26 22.73
CA ALA A 643 -24.52 6.81 22.83
C ALA A 643 -25.49 6.45 23.96
N GLU A 644 -26.61 5.81 23.62
CA GLU A 644 -27.65 5.36 24.53
C GLU A 644 -27.59 3.83 24.69
N ARG A 645 -27.65 3.31 25.93
CA ARG A 645 -27.75 1.86 26.16
C ARG A 645 -29.21 1.45 26.37
N ARG A 646 -29.67 0.45 25.63
CA ARG A 646 -31.00 -0.17 25.77
C ARG A 646 -30.84 -1.68 25.94
N GLY A 647 -30.85 -2.14 27.20
CA GLY A 647 -30.51 -3.53 27.52
C GLY A 647 -29.05 -3.84 27.18
N GLU A 648 -28.83 -4.86 26.34
CA GLU A 648 -27.52 -5.23 25.76
C GLU A 648 -27.22 -4.55 24.41
N ARG A 649 -28.09 -3.66 23.94
CA ARG A 649 -27.91 -2.89 22.70
C ARG A 649 -27.37 -1.49 22.99
N LEU A 650 -26.48 -1.01 22.13
CA LEU A 650 -25.92 0.35 22.17
C LEU A 650 -26.34 1.11 20.91
N GLU A 651 -27.08 2.21 21.08
CA GLU A 651 -27.56 3.06 19.99
C GLU A 651 -26.70 4.33 19.90
N LEU A 652 -26.13 4.59 18.73
CA LEU A 652 -25.15 5.65 18.48
C LEU A 652 -25.77 6.72 17.58
N GLN A 653 -25.63 7.99 17.96
CA GLN A 653 -25.81 9.11 17.04
C GLN A 653 -24.44 9.52 16.46
N ALA A 654 -24.44 10.00 15.22
CA ALA A 654 -23.23 10.35 14.49
C ALA A 654 -23.30 11.75 13.88
N ASP A 655 -22.15 12.43 13.87
CA ASP A 655 -21.85 13.47 12.89
C ASP A 655 -20.93 12.87 11.82
N ALA A 656 -21.00 13.41 10.60
CA ALA A 656 -20.12 13.06 9.49
C ALA A 656 -19.56 14.31 8.80
N GLU A 657 -18.41 14.17 8.16
CA GLU A 657 -17.91 15.11 7.17
C GLU A 657 -18.64 14.92 5.83
N VAL A 658 -19.09 16.03 5.24
CA VAL A 658 -19.76 16.07 3.94
C VAL A 658 -19.05 17.09 3.04
N VAL A 659 -18.98 16.80 1.74
CA VAL A 659 -18.34 17.66 0.74
C VAL A 659 -19.36 18.66 0.17
N SER A 660 -19.33 19.89 0.68
CA SER A 660 -20.10 21.01 0.12
C SER A 660 -19.35 21.59 -1.09
N LYS A 661 -19.89 21.42 -2.30
CA LYS A 661 -19.29 21.94 -3.54
C LYS A 661 -19.83 23.32 -3.92
N PHE A 662 -18.93 24.20 -4.36
CA PHE A 662 -19.26 25.50 -4.95
C PHE A 662 -18.43 25.70 -6.22
N ALA A 663 -19.06 25.45 -7.37
CA ALA A 663 -18.41 25.39 -8.68
C ALA A 663 -17.17 24.45 -8.67
N ARG A 664 -15.96 24.97 -8.98
CA ARG A 664 -14.68 24.21 -9.00
C ARG A 664 -13.94 24.17 -7.66
N SER A 665 -14.60 24.56 -6.59
CA SER A 665 -14.10 24.49 -5.21
C SER A 665 -15.03 23.65 -4.34
N TYR A 666 -14.50 23.13 -3.26
CA TYR A 666 -15.28 22.44 -2.23
C TYR A 666 -14.83 22.85 -0.84
N LYS A 667 -15.70 22.63 0.14
CA LYS A 667 -15.38 22.68 1.57
C LYS A 667 -15.87 21.39 2.21
N ILE A 668 -15.09 20.87 3.15
CA ILE A 668 -15.53 19.78 4.01
C ILE A 668 -16.20 20.42 5.23
N VAL A 669 -17.44 20.03 5.50
CA VAL A 669 -18.25 20.53 6.64
C VAL A 669 -18.67 19.34 7.50
N ARG A 670 -18.72 19.53 8.82
CA ARG A 670 -19.23 18.54 9.76
C ARG A 670 -20.71 18.79 10.01
N GLU A 671 -21.54 17.81 9.72
CA GLU A 671 -23.00 17.88 9.88
C GLU A 671 -23.52 16.64 10.63
N PRO A 672 -24.68 16.73 11.31
CA PRO A 672 -25.35 15.54 11.84
C PRO A 672 -25.63 14.56 10.72
N TYR A 673 -25.20 13.30 10.86
CA TYR A 673 -25.40 12.29 9.82
C TYR A 673 -26.89 11.95 9.73
N ARG A 674 -27.56 12.54 8.73
CA ARG A 674 -28.97 12.32 8.42
C ARG A 674 -29.05 11.48 7.15
N LEU A 675 -29.83 10.41 7.21
CA LEU A 675 -30.14 9.60 6.03
C LEU A 675 -31.02 10.44 5.08
N GLU A 676 -30.71 10.40 3.79
CA GLU A 676 -31.63 10.91 2.77
C GLU A 676 -32.93 10.09 2.74
N PRO A 677 -34.08 10.68 2.38
CA PRO A 677 -35.33 9.94 2.26
C PRO A 677 -35.21 8.80 1.24
N THR A 678 -35.88 7.69 1.52
CA THR A 678 -35.90 6.48 0.69
C THR A 678 -36.20 6.78 -0.78
N GLY A 679 -35.21 6.61 -1.65
CA GLY A 679 -35.33 6.78 -3.10
C GLY A 679 -33.99 6.76 -3.82
N GLU A 680 -32.98 7.44 -3.27
CA GLU A 680 -31.60 7.40 -3.78
C GLU A 680 -30.74 6.40 -2.99
N GLN A 681 -29.84 5.70 -3.69
CA GLN A 681 -28.84 4.87 -3.03
C GLN A 681 -27.81 5.78 -2.36
N SER A 682 -27.83 5.85 -1.03
CA SER A 682 -26.80 6.55 -0.27
C SER A 682 -25.43 6.01 -0.66
N ARG A 683 -24.59 6.90 -1.23
CA ARG A 683 -23.22 6.56 -1.66
C ARG A 683 -22.28 6.32 -0.49
N ASP A 684 -22.67 6.77 0.71
CA ASP A 684 -21.82 6.81 1.89
C ASP A 684 -22.11 5.65 2.86
N THR A 685 -21.14 4.77 3.01
CA THR A 685 -21.21 3.63 3.93
C THR A 685 -20.60 4.02 5.28
N LEU A 686 -21.46 4.23 6.27
CA LEU A 686 -21.06 4.47 7.66
C LEU A 686 -21.13 3.17 8.47
N VAL A 687 -20.00 2.78 9.07
CA VAL A 687 -19.81 1.54 9.85
C VAL A 687 -19.36 1.89 11.27
N ALA A 688 -20.01 1.30 12.29
CA ALA A 688 -19.52 1.36 13.67
C ALA A 688 -18.60 0.16 13.94
N ARG A 689 -17.31 0.41 14.23
CA ARG A 689 -16.37 -0.64 14.68
C ARG A 689 -16.19 -0.58 16.18
N TYR A 690 -16.13 -1.75 16.83
CA TYR A 690 -16.07 -1.83 18.27
C TYR A 690 -15.15 -2.93 18.81
N ALA A 691 -14.67 -2.72 20.04
CA ALA A 691 -14.02 -3.74 20.87
C ALA A 691 -14.52 -3.61 22.32
N VAL A 692 -14.99 -4.72 22.90
CA VAL A 692 -15.47 -4.79 24.28
C VAL A 692 -14.32 -5.26 25.16
N VAL A 693 -13.94 -4.41 26.12
CA VAL A 693 -12.87 -4.69 27.09
C VAL A 693 -13.48 -5.00 28.46
N GLY A 694 -13.06 -6.12 29.05
CA GLY A 694 -13.42 -6.50 30.40
C GLY A 694 -12.70 -5.69 31.49
N ALA A 695 -12.99 -6.04 32.73
CA ALA A 695 -12.42 -5.41 33.92
C ALA A 695 -10.91 -5.68 34.07
N GLY A 696 -10.41 -6.81 33.58
CA GLY A 696 -8.97 -7.14 33.60
C GLY A 696 -8.16 -6.51 32.47
N GLY A 697 -8.81 -5.82 31.51
CA GLY A 697 -8.16 -5.19 30.36
C GLY A 697 -8.06 -6.07 29.10
N GLU A 698 -8.53 -7.32 29.18
CA GLU A 698 -8.71 -8.23 28.06
C GLU A 698 -9.87 -7.81 27.16
N VAL A 699 -9.72 -8.04 25.84
CA VAL A 699 -10.81 -7.89 24.88
C VAL A 699 -11.61 -9.19 24.84
N LEU A 700 -12.93 -9.08 25.02
CA LEU A 700 -13.84 -10.24 25.09
C LEU A 700 -14.61 -10.44 23.78
N ALA A 701 -14.96 -9.34 23.11
CA ALA A 701 -15.61 -9.34 21.80
C ALA A 701 -15.10 -8.15 20.98
N ALA A 702 -15.11 -8.28 19.66
CA ALA A 702 -14.81 -7.19 18.73
C ALA A 702 -15.50 -7.44 17.39
N GLY A 703 -15.85 -6.38 16.68
CA GLY A 703 -16.58 -6.49 15.43
C GLY A 703 -16.87 -5.16 14.75
N SER A 704 -17.81 -5.21 13.81
CA SER A 704 -18.34 -4.07 13.07
C SER A 704 -19.84 -4.23 12.91
N SER A 705 -20.56 -3.11 12.92
CA SER A 705 -21.99 -3.06 12.63
C SER A 705 -22.32 -1.96 11.64
N GLU A 706 -23.20 -2.30 10.70
CA GLU A 706 -23.89 -1.39 9.79
C GLU A 706 -25.40 -1.35 10.08
N GLU A 707 -25.85 -2.03 11.15
CA GLU A 707 -27.25 -2.07 11.58
C GLU A 707 -27.72 -0.67 11.99
N ARG A 708 -28.94 -0.31 11.59
CA ARG A 708 -29.53 1.02 11.75
C ARG A 708 -30.96 0.88 12.27
N ASP A 709 -31.33 1.76 13.20
CA ASP A 709 -32.70 1.94 13.65
C ASP A 709 -33.01 3.44 13.69
N GLY A 710 -33.90 3.87 12.81
CA GLY A 710 -34.11 5.29 12.50
C GLY A 710 -32.81 5.99 12.13
N GLY A 711 -32.50 7.09 12.82
CA GLY A 711 -31.26 7.85 12.65
C GLY A 711 -30.10 7.40 13.56
N ARG A 712 -30.12 6.18 14.12
CA ARG A 712 -29.07 5.66 15.01
C ARG A 712 -28.40 4.42 14.44
N LEU A 713 -27.08 4.34 14.60
CA LEU A 713 -26.29 3.13 14.35
C LEU A 713 -26.35 2.21 15.57
N ILE A 714 -26.47 0.92 15.33
CA ILE A 714 -26.74 -0.07 16.38
C ILE A 714 -25.53 -0.98 16.54
N VAL A 715 -25.03 -1.10 17.77
CA VAL A 715 -24.11 -2.17 18.17
C VAL A 715 -24.87 -3.07 19.13
N ASP A 716 -25.36 -4.21 18.63
CA ASP A 716 -25.96 -5.25 19.47
C ASP A 716 -24.88 -6.17 20.04
N LEU A 717 -24.91 -6.35 21.36
CA LEU A 717 -24.01 -7.22 22.11
C LEU A 717 -24.76 -8.38 22.79
N LYS A 718 -26.06 -8.54 22.50
CA LYS A 718 -26.94 -9.51 23.15
C LYS A 718 -26.38 -10.93 23.12
N GLY A 719 -26.19 -11.51 24.31
CA GLY A 719 -25.69 -12.89 24.47
C GLY A 719 -24.22 -13.10 24.08
N THR A 720 -23.47 -12.02 23.80
CA THR A 720 -22.02 -12.08 23.54
C THR A 720 -21.17 -11.91 24.81
N LEU A 721 -21.79 -11.50 25.92
CA LEU A 721 -21.15 -11.14 27.18
C LEU A 721 -21.89 -11.79 28.35
N ALA A 722 -21.16 -12.13 29.41
CA ALA A 722 -21.75 -12.53 30.69
C ALA A 722 -22.29 -11.30 31.47
N PRO A 723 -23.07 -11.50 32.55
CA PRO A 723 -23.36 -10.44 33.51
C PRO A 723 -22.07 -9.82 34.06
N GLY A 724 -21.96 -8.48 34.03
CA GLY A 724 -20.71 -7.82 34.37
C GLY A 724 -20.59 -6.37 33.89
N ALA A 725 -19.47 -5.73 34.23
CA ALA A 725 -19.13 -4.37 33.83
C ALA A 725 -18.00 -4.36 32.80
N TYR A 726 -18.19 -3.57 31.75
CA TYR A 726 -17.39 -3.56 30.53
C TYR A 726 -17.12 -2.14 30.04
N ARG A 727 -16.14 -1.99 29.14
CA ARG A 727 -15.88 -0.77 28.39
C ARG A 727 -15.95 -1.09 26.90
N VAL A 728 -16.85 -0.45 26.17
CA VAL A 728 -16.93 -0.58 24.71
C VAL A 728 -16.14 0.56 24.09
N LEU A 729 -15.03 0.21 23.42
CA LEU A 729 -14.31 1.09 22.52
C LEU A 729 -15.10 1.15 21.20
N VAL A 730 -15.45 2.34 20.73
CA VAL A 730 -16.18 2.53 19.46
C VAL A 730 -15.49 3.58 18.59
N ALA A 731 -15.34 3.30 17.30
CA ALA A 731 -14.98 4.28 16.28
C ALA A 731 -15.94 4.14 15.08
N LEU A 732 -16.21 5.26 14.40
CA LEU A 732 -16.99 5.26 13.16
C LEU A 732 -16.04 5.33 11.95
N ALA A 733 -16.32 4.51 10.94
CA ALA A 733 -15.65 4.55 9.66
C ALA A 733 -16.64 4.96 8.58
N LEU A 734 -16.34 6.05 7.88
CA LEU A 734 -17.11 6.55 6.75
C LEU A 734 -16.35 6.18 5.47
N ASN A 735 -16.99 5.47 4.55
CA ASN A 735 -16.39 4.99 3.29
C ASN A 735 -15.07 4.21 3.49
N GLY A 736 -14.98 3.45 4.60
CA GLY A 736 -13.79 2.69 4.97
C GLY A 736 -12.62 3.53 5.52
N ASN A 737 -12.82 4.82 5.79
CA ASN A 737 -11.83 5.64 6.48
C ASN A 737 -11.70 5.23 7.96
N LEU A 738 -10.59 4.58 8.28
CA LEU A 738 -10.21 4.10 9.61
C LEU A 738 -8.97 4.83 10.15
N VAL A 739 -8.62 5.98 9.55
CA VAL A 739 -7.44 6.75 9.87
C VAL A 739 -7.81 8.05 10.58
N ASN A 740 -7.04 8.37 11.61
CA ASN A 740 -7.35 9.38 12.62
C ASN A 740 -8.79 9.23 13.19
N PRO A 741 -9.24 8.02 13.58
CA PRO A 741 -10.58 7.83 14.10
C PRO A 741 -10.70 8.45 15.51
N GLU A 742 -11.87 9.00 15.84
CA GLU A 742 -12.20 9.26 17.24
C GLU A 742 -12.64 7.95 17.89
N VAL A 743 -11.89 7.51 18.90
CA VAL A 743 -12.20 6.32 19.70
C VAL A 743 -12.92 6.75 20.97
N LYS A 744 -14.21 6.46 21.06
CA LYS A 744 -15.03 6.74 22.24
C LYS A 744 -15.03 5.53 23.18
N VAL A 745 -14.74 5.76 24.46
CA VAL A 745 -14.80 4.72 25.51
C VAL A 745 -16.14 4.84 26.22
N ILE A 746 -17.00 3.84 26.08
CA ILE A 746 -18.38 3.86 26.59
C ILE A 746 -18.50 2.82 27.72
N PRO A 747 -18.83 3.22 28.97
CA PRO A 747 -19.15 2.28 30.04
C PRO A 747 -20.39 1.45 29.69
N PHE A 748 -20.32 0.15 29.89
CA PHE A 748 -21.39 -0.78 29.56
C PHE A 748 -21.57 -1.81 30.68
N ARG A 749 -22.80 -2.23 30.93
CA ARG A 749 -23.12 -3.23 31.97
C ARG A 749 -24.21 -4.15 31.48
N VAL A 750 -23.94 -5.45 31.55
CA VAL A 750 -24.92 -6.53 31.38
C VAL A 750 -25.51 -6.81 32.76
N ALA A 751 -26.83 -6.92 32.84
CA ALA A 751 -27.54 -7.26 34.08
C ALA A 751 -27.40 -8.76 34.40
N GLU A 752 -27.69 -9.13 35.64
CA GLU A 752 -27.85 -10.53 36.07
C GLU A 752 -29.19 -11.10 35.58
#